data_AF-G2PMB1-F1
#
_entry.id   AF-G2PMB1-F1
#
_cell.length_a   1.000
_cell.length_b   1.000
_cell.length_c   1.000
_cell.angle_alpha   90.00
_cell.angle_beta   90.00
_cell.angle_gamma   90.00
#
_symmetry.space_group_name_H-M   'P 1'
#
loop_
_entity.id
_entity.type
_entity.pdbx_description
1 polymer ?
#
loop_
_entity_poly.entity_id
_entity_poly.type
_entity_poly.pdbx_seq_one_letter_code
_entity_poly.pdbx_strand_id
1 'polypeptide(L)'
;MEKITFLNFKKSTLLLLLLFLGLPIYSSTIVPAINPMKSIADSYLMSGNTDSDGDGVPDSIDIDSDNDGILDVVEDANLDGDNNPATNPTDSDRDGIPNYLDLDSDGDGLLDNYEAQNFADFRLPSGVDSDGNGLDDIYEDSPGAGNGLTPIDTDSDDVPDYLDMDSDNDGILDQNESSVVSTDFDCSTVPKLNFGMEPTLESGDALSEGAVYRYQGVEESLDALVTIEKVVNGEILYFDQNETDAEFFKPEIYFTTTSEERRPYVDFRISFVEQGTNTPVVLEEFSANFIDVDGNGDYQEYNRFNTPASYTLDADNEITVQNTTGGFLVNGGTREYDGISNEHPSVNVAVEFINIDSFVFRFGIQADVDDNFKTNVARQAGIQFTCLDNFNDPQTVNFSEDIDSDGDGYPDRLDIDSDDDGILDNVEAQPTFEYIPPSGEDLNGNGLDDAYESGDTMGLSLEDTDADGTPDYLDDDSDNDWVPDNNEGNDFNFDGIPDWAYTGVDSDGDGLDDGYEGSDVNDGFDVNDEIENPATDLPDRDGTEDVNYRDIDDDGDGIDTPDEDANGDGDPTNDDTDEDGTPDYLDNDTDTDGDGVTDEDEEEDGTDPTDPCDFIEEHITQPQTGDYLIADCDGDGVTNEDEKEDGTDPFDPCDYNPESVTLPQTGDYLEADCDGDGVTNGDEKEDGTDPQDPCDFVLDSQTVDPDSTWNSSDCDGDGVTNEDEKEDGTDPLDPCDYNPESITLPQSADWEALDCDGDGNPNETDPDPLTANANDDYGSTPALTEVAINVLENDDYLPNNDPINVGVTNLSRIGGDASGTVTFDDETGFVNYTPVASESNSTVTIIYQVCNILPDPSVCASATIYIEVGANVLDAVDDNYTANVGEDSVIADSNVLSNDTYNDGSVTLADVILTSTSTNELIINEDGSVSVVPGTEAGTYTIGYTICDVLDVNNCDSATVTVEVLQGTGTMIDAVDDNYTASVGEDGVIADSNVLSNDTYNGEPVTLADVILTSTPTEELIINEDGSISVVPGTEAGTYTIGYTICDVLDVNNCDSATVTIEVLQGEDNVIDAIDDAYNAGAGGGLIANSDVLFNDTLNGEIVSLIDVILTSTPTNGLTINENGSVSVAPGTQPGTYTIKYTICEAANPNNCDTATVRVEVDNIEVNQMLTPNGDLKNDFLFIRGVEYIKSSSIKIFNRWGTLVFEGNNYDNVNNVFDGRVRGKSALSVNDYLPAGVYFYIFNYETVQGSFTDSEYIYISR
;
A
#
# COMPACT_ATOMS: atom_id res chain seq x y z
N MET A 1 8.51 31.21 -72.73
CA MET A 1 7.84 32.21 -73.62
C MET A 1 6.51 32.54 -72.98
N GLU A 2 6.06 33.77 -72.73
CA GLU A 2 6.66 35.13 -72.76
C GLU A 2 5.82 35.97 -71.75
N LYS A 3 6.41 36.65 -70.76
CA LYS A 3 7.02 38.01 -70.76
C LYS A 3 6.04 39.21 -70.84
N ILE A 4 6.18 40.16 -69.90
CA ILE A 4 6.19 41.66 -70.07
C ILE A 4 4.81 42.33 -70.36
N THR A 5 4.35 43.50 -69.84
CA THR A 5 4.71 44.57 -68.83
C THR A 5 3.50 45.55 -68.75
N PHE A 6 3.31 46.57 -67.89
CA PHE A 6 3.71 47.04 -66.53
C PHE A 6 3.26 48.55 -66.42
N LEU A 7 3.33 49.21 -65.25
CA LEU A 7 3.00 50.64 -64.97
C LEU A 7 1.50 51.06 -64.97
N ASN A 8 1.00 52.01 -64.15
CA ASN A 8 1.44 52.67 -62.88
C ASN A 8 0.28 53.54 -62.31
N PHE A 9 0.12 53.68 -60.98
CA PHE A 9 0.07 54.98 -60.23
C PHE A 9 -0.29 54.88 -58.71
N LYS A 10 0.62 55.37 -57.85
CA LYS A 10 0.42 55.96 -56.48
C LYS A 10 -0.35 55.24 -55.34
N LYS A 11 0.42 54.91 -54.29
CA LYS A 11 0.28 55.49 -52.92
C LYS A 11 1.66 56.09 -52.48
N SER A 12 1.78 56.56 -51.23
CA SER A 12 2.91 57.25 -50.57
C SER A 12 4.23 56.45 -50.45
N THR A 13 5.36 56.93 -49.85
CA THR A 13 6.40 57.93 -50.27
C THR A 13 7.73 57.59 -49.50
N LEU A 14 8.91 58.28 -49.48
CA LEU A 14 9.46 59.57 -49.95
C LEU A 14 11.01 59.51 -50.20
N LEU A 15 11.53 60.38 -51.09
CA LEU A 15 12.91 60.96 -51.26
C LEU A 15 14.29 60.28 -50.92
N LEU A 16 15.16 60.31 -51.95
CA LEU A 16 16.53 60.91 -52.02
C LEU A 16 17.71 60.48 -51.10
N LEU A 17 18.69 59.82 -51.75
CA LEU A 17 20.04 60.38 -52.04
C LEU A 17 20.89 60.95 -50.87
N LEU A 18 21.67 60.08 -50.24
CA LEU A 18 22.81 60.39 -49.36
C LEU A 18 24.03 59.56 -49.82
N LEU A 19 25.30 59.99 -49.74
CA LEU A 19 25.86 61.28 -49.32
C LEU A 19 26.80 61.85 -50.40
N PHE A 20 26.95 63.18 -50.43
CA PHE A 20 28.27 63.80 -50.66
C PHE A 20 28.34 65.17 -49.96
N LEU A 21 28.95 65.19 -48.76
CA LEU A 21 29.46 66.38 -48.05
C LEU A 21 28.49 67.54 -47.74
N GLY A 22 27.54 67.30 -46.82
CA GLY A 22 27.42 68.05 -45.56
C GLY A 22 26.75 69.43 -45.48
N LEU A 23 26.19 69.69 -44.27
CA LEU A 23 25.84 71.00 -43.68
C LEU A 23 24.62 71.75 -44.32
N PRO A 24 24.07 72.84 -43.72
CA PRO A 24 23.33 72.80 -42.43
C PRO A 24 22.05 73.72 -42.36
N ILE A 25 21.29 73.62 -41.25
CA ILE A 25 20.27 74.55 -40.66
C ILE A 25 18.93 74.94 -41.39
N TYR A 26 17.85 74.93 -40.58
CA TYR A 26 16.60 75.77 -40.57
C TYR A 26 15.38 75.55 -41.53
N SER A 27 14.22 75.24 -40.91
CA SER A 27 12.88 75.89 -41.05
C SER A 27 11.78 75.39 -42.04
N SER A 28 10.79 74.65 -41.49
CA SER A 28 9.31 74.88 -41.53
C SER A 28 8.44 74.89 -42.83
N THR A 29 7.27 74.19 -42.79
CA THR A 29 5.88 74.58 -43.25
C THR A 29 5.02 73.67 -44.19
N ILE A 30 3.98 73.02 -43.61
CA ILE A 30 2.50 73.10 -43.92
C ILE A 30 1.85 72.37 -45.16
N VAL A 31 1.09 71.27 -44.88
CA VAL A 31 -0.39 71.00 -45.08
C VAL A 31 -1.04 71.27 -46.48
N PRO A 32 -1.89 70.37 -47.10
CA PRO A 32 -3.27 70.06 -46.62
C PRO A 32 -4.04 68.75 -47.00
N ALA A 33 -4.87 68.27 -46.04
CA ALA A 33 -6.24 67.68 -46.12
C ALA A 33 -6.55 66.46 -47.05
N ILE A 34 -7.58 65.60 -46.82
CA ILE A 34 -8.91 65.74 -46.15
C ILE A 34 -9.31 64.43 -45.40
N ASN A 35 -10.14 64.55 -44.36
CA ASN A 35 -10.74 63.48 -43.50
C ASN A 35 -11.79 62.58 -44.23
N PRO A 36 -12.17 61.38 -43.73
CA PRO A 36 -13.14 61.25 -42.61
C PRO A 36 -12.92 60.09 -41.58
N MET A 37 -13.25 60.36 -40.29
CA MET A 37 -14.10 59.63 -39.29
C MET A 37 -14.40 58.12 -39.47
N LYS A 38 -14.68 57.30 -38.42
CA LYS A 38 -14.59 57.29 -36.92
C LYS A 38 -14.99 55.85 -36.47
N SER A 39 -14.67 55.43 -35.24
CA SER A 39 -14.98 54.19 -34.48
C SER A 39 -13.72 53.33 -34.30
N ILE A 40 -13.33 52.91 -33.09
CA ILE A 40 -13.69 53.30 -31.70
C ILE A 40 -12.31 53.48 -31.01
N ALA A 41 -11.91 54.66 -30.56
CA ALA A 41 -12.24 55.18 -29.22
C ALA A 41 -13.66 55.74 -29.03
N ASP A 42 -14.24 55.29 -27.92
CA ASP A 42 -15.52 55.57 -27.23
C ASP A 42 -15.98 54.23 -26.60
N SER A 43 -15.19 53.67 -25.65
CA SER A 43 -15.56 52.50 -24.82
C SER A 43 -15.18 52.79 -23.36
N TYR A 44 -13.89 52.91 -23.05
CA TYR A 44 -13.38 53.33 -21.74
C TYR A 44 -13.70 54.81 -21.45
N LEU A 45 -14.92 55.06 -20.96
CA LEU A 45 -15.41 56.25 -20.25
C LEU A 45 -16.93 56.10 -19.97
N MET A 46 -17.30 55.09 -19.19
CA MET A 46 -18.57 54.74 -18.49
C MET A 46 -18.56 53.20 -18.38
N SER A 47 -18.18 52.54 -17.29
CA SER A 47 -17.97 52.93 -15.87
C SER A 47 -16.94 54.04 -15.58
N GLY A 48 -16.90 54.40 -14.31
CA GLY A 48 -15.81 54.99 -13.52
C GLY A 48 -16.15 54.57 -12.09
N ASN A 49 -16.07 53.24 -11.95
CA ASN A 49 -16.83 52.32 -11.07
C ASN A 49 -16.49 50.87 -11.50
N THR A 50 -15.26 50.68 -11.97
CA THR A 50 -14.52 49.43 -11.77
C THR A 50 -14.02 49.52 -10.31
N ASP A 51 -13.90 48.37 -9.70
CA ASP A 51 -13.80 48.01 -8.28
C ASP A 51 -13.23 46.58 -8.48
N SER A 52 -11.95 46.34 -8.24
CA SER A 52 -11.26 45.14 -8.80
C SER A 52 -11.05 44.09 -7.72
N ASP A 53 -10.42 44.48 -6.62
CA ASP A 53 -10.51 43.94 -5.26
C ASP A 53 -11.97 43.84 -4.73
N GLY A 54 -12.74 44.92 -4.91
CA GLY A 54 -14.12 45.05 -4.51
C GLY A 54 -14.46 45.47 -3.06
N ASP A 55 -13.58 46.09 -2.27
CA ASP A 55 -13.95 46.66 -0.96
C ASP A 55 -15.14 47.66 -1.07
N GLY A 56 -15.24 48.34 -2.22
CA GLY A 56 -16.23 49.36 -2.56
C GLY A 56 -15.65 50.73 -2.90
N VAL A 57 -14.33 50.86 -3.02
CA VAL A 57 -13.56 52.02 -3.46
C VAL A 57 -13.09 51.79 -4.92
N PRO A 58 -13.58 52.60 -5.89
CA PRO A 58 -13.24 52.37 -7.29
C PRO A 58 -11.80 52.74 -7.67
N ASP A 59 -10.95 51.79 -8.08
CA ASP A 59 -9.58 51.88 -8.65
C ASP A 59 -9.11 53.30 -9.10
N SER A 60 -9.92 53.98 -9.91
CA SER A 60 -9.78 55.40 -10.27
C SER A 60 -9.61 56.44 -9.13
N ILE A 61 -9.75 56.04 -7.86
CA ILE A 61 -9.50 56.80 -6.63
C ILE A 61 -8.84 55.99 -5.53
N ASP A 62 -8.48 54.73 -5.79
CA ASP A 62 -7.84 53.85 -4.84
C ASP A 62 -6.34 54.18 -4.68
N ILE A 63 -5.64 53.38 -3.88
CA ILE A 63 -4.19 53.33 -3.73
C ILE A 63 -3.63 51.89 -3.71
N ASP A 64 -4.48 50.86 -3.69
CA ASP A 64 -4.21 49.43 -3.47
C ASP A 64 -5.39 48.65 -4.12
N SER A 65 -5.31 48.43 -5.44
CA SER A 65 -6.49 48.16 -6.30
C SER A 65 -6.91 46.68 -6.42
N ASP A 66 -6.11 45.79 -5.86
CA ASP A 66 -6.23 44.33 -5.75
C ASP A 66 -6.30 43.90 -4.26
N ASN A 67 -5.86 44.77 -3.34
CA ASN A 67 -5.84 44.57 -1.89
C ASN A 67 -4.81 43.51 -1.46
N ASP A 68 -3.64 43.49 -2.10
CA ASP A 68 -2.46 42.75 -1.66
C ASP A 68 -1.73 43.43 -0.48
N GLY A 69 -1.98 44.73 -0.27
CA GLY A 69 -1.34 45.55 0.77
C GLY A 69 -0.04 46.23 0.35
N ILE A 70 0.47 45.99 -0.87
CA ILE A 70 1.40 46.88 -1.58
C ILE A 70 0.58 48.12 -2.00
N LEU A 71 0.88 48.85 -3.08
CA LEU A 71 0.23 50.13 -3.38
C LEU A 71 0.45 50.52 -4.83
N ASP A 72 -0.59 50.74 -5.65
CA ASP A 72 -0.52 50.93 -7.13
C ASP A 72 0.73 51.67 -7.70
N VAL A 73 1.23 52.64 -6.92
CA VAL A 73 2.36 53.54 -7.17
C VAL A 73 3.75 52.95 -6.81
N VAL A 74 3.82 51.71 -6.35
CA VAL A 74 5.01 50.88 -6.10
C VAL A 74 5.18 49.95 -7.28
N GLU A 75 4.18 49.11 -7.60
CA GLU A 75 4.23 48.22 -8.77
C GLU A 75 4.23 49.00 -10.10
N ASP A 76 3.66 50.23 -10.18
CA ASP A 76 3.90 51.16 -11.30
C ASP A 76 5.35 51.68 -11.32
N ALA A 77 6.23 50.92 -11.97
CA ALA A 77 7.58 51.31 -12.36
C ALA A 77 7.63 52.62 -13.19
N ASN A 78 6.47 53.12 -13.66
CA ASN A 78 6.26 54.51 -14.09
C ASN A 78 7.21 54.93 -15.22
N LEU A 79 7.43 53.99 -16.15
CA LEU A 79 8.31 54.11 -17.31
C LEU A 79 7.92 55.28 -18.26
N ASP A 80 6.66 55.69 -18.24
CA ASP A 80 6.12 56.89 -18.92
C ASP A 80 6.54 58.20 -18.22
N GLY A 81 6.57 58.19 -16.87
CA GLY A 81 6.99 59.31 -16.03
C GLY A 81 5.89 60.33 -15.72
N ASP A 82 4.62 59.92 -15.65
CA ASP A 82 3.48 60.78 -15.27
C ASP A 82 2.79 60.44 -13.93
N ASN A 83 3.22 59.35 -13.25
CA ASN A 83 2.74 58.87 -11.93
C ASN A 83 1.23 58.59 -11.94
N ASN A 84 0.81 57.59 -12.71
CA ASN A 84 -0.56 57.15 -12.85
C ASN A 84 -0.56 55.70 -13.40
N PRO A 85 -0.71 54.68 -12.54
CA PRO A 85 -0.58 53.25 -12.89
C PRO A 85 -1.46 52.85 -14.08
N ALA A 86 -2.73 53.29 -14.09
CA ALA A 86 -3.65 53.13 -15.21
C ALA A 86 -3.27 53.81 -16.56
N THR A 87 -2.00 54.20 -16.78
CA THR A 87 -1.45 54.67 -18.07
C THR A 87 -0.05 54.15 -18.36
N ASN A 88 0.03 53.02 -19.08
CA ASN A 88 1.27 52.27 -19.35
C ASN A 88 1.88 51.72 -18.04
N PRO A 89 1.12 50.88 -17.30
CA PRO A 89 1.63 50.19 -16.12
C PRO A 89 2.74 49.19 -16.50
N THR A 90 3.30 48.60 -15.46
CA THR A 90 3.99 47.30 -15.44
C THR A 90 2.99 46.16 -15.78
N ASP A 91 3.53 45.02 -16.19
CA ASP A 91 2.89 43.87 -16.84
C ASP A 91 4.05 42.83 -16.91
N SER A 92 4.45 42.27 -15.75
CA SER A 92 5.74 41.56 -15.55
C SER A 92 5.73 40.15 -16.15
N ASP A 93 4.78 39.29 -15.73
CA ASP A 93 4.52 37.95 -16.30
C ASP A 93 4.20 38.01 -17.82
N ARG A 94 3.53 39.09 -18.23
CA ARG A 94 3.04 39.44 -19.58
C ARG A 94 1.74 38.71 -20.02
N ASP A 95 0.89 38.22 -19.12
CA ASP A 95 -0.51 37.77 -19.36
C ASP A 95 -1.33 38.90 -20.00
N GLY A 96 -1.14 40.11 -19.49
CA GLY A 96 -1.85 41.33 -19.86
C GLY A 96 -2.84 41.83 -18.82
N ILE A 97 -2.83 41.26 -17.62
CA ILE A 97 -3.22 41.95 -16.39
C ILE A 97 -1.99 42.78 -15.93
N PRO A 98 -2.16 44.03 -15.46
CA PRO A 98 -1.06 44.78 -14.84
C PRO A 98 -0.86 44.39 -13.38
N ASN A 99 0.37 44.44 -12.86
CA ASN A 99 0.73 44.15 -11.45
C ASN A 99 -0.25 44.76 -10.42
N TYR A 100 -0.53 46.08 -10.49
CA TYR A 100 -1.53 46.79 -9.65
C TYR A 100 -3.02 46.36 -9.86
N LEU A 101 -3.26 45.20 -10.46
CA LEU A 101 -4.55 44.52 -10.61
C LEU A 101 -4.40 42.98 -10.62
N ASP A 102 -3.24 42.44 -10.21
CA ASP A 102 -2.94 41.02 -10.07
C ASP A 102 -2.60 40.69 -8.62
N LEU A 103 -2.30 39.42 -8.34
CA LEU A 103 -1.97 38.90 -7.00
C LEU A 103 -0.81 37.89 -7.07
N ASP A 104 -0.09 37.89 -8.19
CA ASP A 104 0.90 36.92 -8.69
C ASP A 104 1.59 37.64 -9.87
N SER A 105 2.58 38.49 -9.56
CA SER A 105 3.01 39.59 -10.44
C SER A 105 4.03 39.20 -11.52
N ASP A 106 5.03 38.42 -11.16
CA ASP A 106 6.02 37.74 -12.02
C ASP A 106 5.45 36.47 -12.66
N GLY A 107 4.57 35.77 -11.94
CA GLY A 107 3.86 34.60 -12.42
C GLY A 107 4.41 33.26 -11.94
N ASP A 108 5.13 33.17 -10.82
CA ASP A 108 5.73 31.94 -10.33
C ASP A 108 4.68 30.93 -9.79
N GLY A 109 3.73 31.41 -8.98
CA GLY A 109 2.70 30.61 -8.30
C GLY A 109 2.48 30.95 -6.82
N LEU A 110 3.34 31.78 -6.20
CA LEU A 110 3.14 32.38 -4.88
C LEU A 110 2.16 33.58 -4.97
N LEU A 111 2.22 34.57 -4.08
CA LEU A 111 1.23 35.64 -4.01
C LEU A 111 1.80 36.97 -3.46
N ASP A 112 1.80 38.06 -4.23
CA ASP A 112 2.46 39.35 -3.91
C ASP A 112 2.41 39.83 -2.43
N ASN A 113 1.30 39.59 -1.71
CA ASN A 113 1.16 39.90 -0.27
C ASN A 113 2.16 39.14 0.64
N TYR A 114 2.64 37.99 0.19
CA TYR A 114 3.42 37.00 0.89
C TYR A 114 4.91 37.29 0.72
N GLU A 115 5.48 37.16 -0.49
CA GLU A 115 6.90 37.47 -0.77
C GLU A 115 7.25 38.91 -0.35
N ALA A 116 6.37 39.90 -0.54
CA ALA A 116 6.62 41.29 -0.12
C ALA A 116 6.67 41.51 1.43
N GLN A 117 6.73 40.44 2.23
CA GLN A 117 6.88 40.47 3.69
C GLN A 117 7.83 39.37 4.19
N ASN A 118 8.85 39.77 4.96
CA ASN A 118 9.64 38.82 5.76
C ASN A 118 8.73 37.92 6.64
N PHE A 119 8.84 36.61 6.41
CA PHE A 119 8.07 35.52 7.01
C PHE A 119 7.81 35.69 8.53
N ALA A 120 8.84 36.03 9.31
CA ALA A 120 8.78 36.10 10.77
C ALA A 120 7.87 37.21 11.35
N ASP A 121 7.55 38.24 10.56
CA ASP A 121 6.63 39.34 10.92
C ASP A 121 5.43 39.44 9.94
N PHE A 122 5.15 38.37 9.17
CA PHE A 122 4.07 38.25 8.16
C PHE A 122 2.67 38.62 8.69
N ARG A 123 1.86 39.24 7.81
CA ARG A 123 0.50 39.73 8.13
C ARG A 123 -0.46 39.55 6.94
N LEU A 124 -1.49 38.74 7.16
CA LEU A 124 -2.67 38.64 6.30
C LEU A 124 -3.58 39.89 6.36
N PRO A 125 -4.41 40.15 5.33
CA PRO A 125 -5.43 41.20 5.34
C PRO A 125 -6.44 41.06 6.50
N SER A 126 -7.06 42.16 6.94
CA SER A 126 -8.03 42.13 8.06
C SER A 126 -9.49 42.35 7.67
N GLY A 127 -9.75 42.76 6.43
CA GLY A 127 -11.07 43.16 5.91
C GLY A 127 -11.58 44.46 6.53
N VAL A 128 -10.68 45.39 6.89
CA VAL A 128 -11.01 46.63 7.63
C VAL A 128 -10.27 47.86 7.11
N ASP A 129 -10.83 48.54 6.11
CA ASP A 129 -10.56 49.98 5.90
C ASP A 129 -11.42 50.84 6.87
N SER A 130 -10.77 51.60 7.76
CA SER A 130 -11.44 52.57 8.64
C SER A 130 -11.62 53.99 8.05
N ASP A 131 -10.91 54.38 6.98
CA ASP A 131 -10.86 55.75 6.43
C ASP A 131 -11.67 55.91 5.12
N GLY A 132 -11.64 54.93 4.23
CA GLY A 132 -12.29 54.92 2.90
C GLY A 132 -11.31 55.24 1.76
N ASN A 133 -10.23 54.47 1.65
CA ASN A 133 -9.14 54.62 0.68
C ASN A 133 -8.63 53.31 0.03
N GLY A 134 -9.24 52.14 0.25
CA GLY A 134 -8.79 50.85 -0.30
C GLY A 134 -7.98 50.06 0.75
N LEU A 135 -6.66 50.27 0.76
CA LEU A 135 -5.70 49.71 1.72
C LEU A 135 -6.22 49.45 3.15
N ASP A 136 -6.06 48.20 3.60
CA ASP A 136 -6.47 47.71 4.94
C ASP A 136 -5.74 48.38 6.12
N ASP A 137 -6.46 48.60 7.23
CA ASP A 137 -5.93 49.11 8.52
C ASP A 137 -4.70 48.33 9.05
N ILE A 138 -4.45 47.08 8.62
CA ILE A 138 -3.36 46.21 9.10
C ILE A 138 -1.99 46.49 8.45
N TYR A 139 -1.99 46.99 7.22
CA TYR A 139 -0.78 47.44 6.53
C TYR A 139 -0.40 48.88 6.93
N GLU A 140 -1.31 49.62 7.58
CA GLU A 140 -1.09 51.00 7.99
C GLU A 140 -0.44 51.22 9.37
N ASP A 141 0.57 52.11 9.43
CA ASP A 141 1.15 52.65 10.67
C ASP A 141 0.08 53.37 11.55
N SER A 142 -1.00 53.86 10.91
CA SER A 142 -2.32 54.10 11.53
C SER A 142 -3.39 54.51 10.50
N PRO A 143 -4.69 54.14 10.68
CA PRO A 143 -5.82 54.50 9.81
C PRO A 143 -5.75 55.87 9.12
N GLY A 144 -5.63 55.86 7.79
CA GLY A 144 -5.43 57.00 6.90
C GLY A 144 -3.98 57.50 6.83
N ALA A 145 -3.01 56.59 6.84
CA ALA A 145 -1.58 56.85 6.63
C ALA A 145 -1.17 56.80 5.14
N GLY A 146 -1.68 55.82 4.39
CA GLY A 146 -1.32 55.49 3.00
C GLY A 146 0.16 55.17 2.88
N ASN A 147 0.60 54.10 3.57
CA ASN A 147 2.01 53.67 3.57
C ASN A 147 2.27 52.30 2.95
N GLY A 148 1.27 51.41 2.86
CA GLY A 148 1.42 50.05 2.34
C GLY A 148 2.40 49.17 3.11
N LEU A 149 2.65 48.01 2.53
CA LEU A 149 3.87 47.25 2.69
C LEU A 149 5.10 48.06 2.23
N THR A 150 6.25 47.47 2.45
CA THR A 150 7.50 47.86 1.78
C THR A 150 8.11 46.51 1.45
N PRO A 151 8.03 46.08 0.18
CA PRO A 151 8.60 44.82 -0.25
C PRO A 151 10.03 44.64 0.26
N ILE A 152 10.36 43.39 0.54
CA ILE A 152 11.73 42.91 0.69
C ILE A 152 12.37 42.80 -0.71
N ASP A 153 13.67 42.50 -0.73
CA ASP A 153 14.67 42.75 -1.78
C ASP A 153 15.86 41.92 -1.28
N THR A 154 15.73 40.57 -1.34
CA THR A 154 16.53 39.60 -0.57
C THR A 154 17.98 39.53 -1.06
N ASP A 155 18.23 39.04 -2.28
CA ASP A 155 19.57 39.06 -2.93
C ASP A 155 20.17 40.49 -3.07
N SER A 156 19.30 41.52 -2.99
CA SER A 156 19.60 42.94 -3.11
C SER A 156 20.02 43.47 -4.51
N ASP A 157 19.53 42.88 -5.62
CA ASP A 157 19.77 43.28 -7.01
C ASP A 157 19.26 44.72 -7.39
N ASP A 158 18.21 45.21 -6.73
CA ASP A 158 17.21 46.26 -7.15
C ASP A 158 15.86 45.65 -7.70
N VAL A 159 15.66 44.32 -7.76
CA VAL A 159 14.37 43.61 -7.93
C VAL A 159 13.83 43.14 -6.55
N PRO A 160 12.57 43.46 -6.19
CA PRO A 160 11.92 42.94 -4.98
C PRO A 160 11.33 41.54 -5.17
N ASP A 161 11.34 40.69 -4.14
CA ASP A 161 10.93 39.27 -4.14
C ASP A 161 9.61 39.01 -4.91
N TYR A 162 8.55 39.79 -4.69
CA TYR A 162 7.24 39.71 -5.40
C TYR A 162 7.23 40.12 -6.90
N LEU A 163 8.42 40.28 -7.48
CA LEU A 163 8.67 40.52 -8.91
C LEU A 163 9.84 39.67 -9.43
N ASP A 164 10.31 38.76 -8.58
CA ASP A 164 11.43 37.88 -8.80
C ASP A 164 10.92 36.47 -9.16
N MET A 165 11.83 35.54 -9.44
CA MET A 165 11.51 34.14 -9.71
C MET A 165 12.50 33.18 -9.02
N ASP A 166 13.47 33.74 -8.28
CA ASP A 166 14.75 33.17 -7.84
C ASP A 166 15.26 34.12 -6.72
N SER A 167 14.51 34.23 -5.61
CA SER A 167 14.57 35.35 -4.63
C SER A 167 15.91 35.54 -3.90
N ASP A 168 16.68 34.47 -3.73
CA ASP A 168 18.07 34.41 -3.22
C ASP A 168 19.10 34.45 -4.36
N ASN A 169 18.69 34.14 -5.60
CA ASN A 169 19.46 34.11 -6.84
C ASN A 169 20.41 32.90 -6.96
N ASP A 170 20.11 31.80 -6.26
CA ASP A 170 20.89 30.57 -6.37
C ASP A 170 20.80 29.99 -7.81
N GLY A 171 19.60 29.94 -8.38
CA GLY A 171 19.29 29.41 -9.71
C GLY A 171 18.22 28.32 -9.76
N ILE A 172 17.69 27.87 -8.62
CA ILE A 172 16.46 27.11 -8.50
C ILE A 172 15.29 28.11 -8.79
N LEU A 173 14.12 28.05 -8.17
CA LEU A 173 13.00 28.96 -8.46
C LEU A 173 11.97 28.86 -7.34
N ASP A 174 11.61 29.93 -6.61
CA ASP A 174 10.73 29.92 -5.41
C ASP A 174 9.58 28.89 -5.41
N GLN A 175 8.92 28.71 -6.57
CA GLN A 175 7.88 27.71 -6.88
C GLN A 175 8.31 26.21 -6.87
N ASN A 176 9.59 25.87 -6.72
CA ASN A 176 10.12 24.53 -6.51
C ASN A 176 10.35 24.30 -5.01
N GLU A 177 11.18 25.11 -4.36
CA GLU A 177 11.49 24.98 -2.93
C GLU A 177 10.24 25.17 -2.06
N SER A 178 9.25 25.97 -2.49
CA SER A 178 7.97 26.12 -1.75
C SER A 178 6.95 25.00 -1.98
N SER A 179 7.27 23.93 -2.73
CA SER A 179 6.25 23.03 -3.32
C SER A 179 5.93 21.75 -2.53
N VAL A 180 5.27 21.89 -1.37
CA VAL A 180 4.88 20.73 -0.53
C VAL A 180 3.84 19.83 -1.22
N VAL A 181 4.20 18.55 -1.43
CA VAL A 181 3.27 17.48 -1.85
C VAL A 181 2.57 16.87 -0.62
N SER A 182 1.29 17.20 -0.44
CA SER A 182 0.46 16.76 0.69
C SER A 182 -0.62 15.74 0.30
N THR A 183 -0.87 14.80 1.22
CA THR A 183 -1.99 13.84 1.13
C THR A 183 -3.21 14.25 1.97
N ASP A 184 -3.17 15.36 2.72
CA ASP A 184 -4.27 15.80 3.61
C ASP A 184 -5.22 16.80 2.94
N PHE A 185 -6.09 16.29 2.07
CA PHE A 185 -7.14 17.07 1.40
C PHE A 185 -8.33 17.39 2.35
N ASP A 186 -8.15 18.32 3.32
CA ASP A 186 -9.21 18.64 4.30
C ASP A 186 -10.36 19.47 3.74
N CYS A 187 -11.33 18.78 3.17
CA CYS A 187 -12.66 19.30 2.83
C CYS A 187 -13.50 19.93 3.97
N SER A 188 -13.02 20.09 5.21
CA SER A 188 -13.87 20.50 6.36
C SER A 188 -14.24 21.99 6.39
N THR A 189 -13.47 22.84 5.72
CA THR A 189 -13.64 24.30 5.63
C THR A 189 -14.38 24.76 4.36
N VAL A 190 -14.11 24.10 3.21
CA VAL A 190 -14.55 24.49 1.86
C VAL A 190 -16.03 24.90 1.76
N PRO A 191 -16.36 26.16 1.38
CA PRO A 191 -17.73 26.60 1.21
C PRO A 191 -18.39 25.99 -0.03
N LYS A 192 -19.63 25.48 0.13
CA LYS A 192 -20.46 25.02 -0.98
C LYS A 192 -21.15 26.20 -1.70
N LEU A 193 -20.72 26.49 -2.93
CA LEU A 193 -21.32 27.50 -3.81
C LEU A 193 -22.21 26.83 -4.88
N ASN A 194 -23.39 27.39 -5.15
CA ASN A 194 -24.43 26.73 -5.97
C ASN A 194 -24.81 27.53 -7.23
N PHE A 195 -24.43 27.03 -8.40
CA PHE A 195 -24.71 27.66 -9.70
C PHE A 195 -26.05 27.23 -10.34
N GLY A 196 -26.83 26.34 -9.71
CA GLY A 196 -28.09 25.78 -10.23
C GLY A 196 -29.30 26.70 -10.32
N MET A 197 -29.08 28.01 -10.16
CA MET A 197 -30.07 29.06 -10.33
C MET A 197 -29.85 29.79 -11.66
N GLU A 198 -30.61 29.40 -12.70
CA GLU A 198 -30.50 29.93 -14.08
C GLU A 198 -30.08 31.41 -14.15
N PRO A 199 -28.90 31.72 -14.72
CA PRO A 199 -28.27 33.03 -14.56
C PRO A 199 -28.97 34.14 -15.32
N THR A 200 -28.80 35.37 -14.82
CA THR A 200 -29.39 36.57 -15.44
C THR A 200 -28.32 37.45 -16.06
N LEU A 201 -28.40 37.66 -17.38
CA LEU A 201 -27.53 38.61 -18.09
C LEU A 201 -27.71 40.03 -17.52
N GLU A 202 -26.68 40.53 -16.88
CA GLU A 202 -26.64 41.86 -16.25
C GLU A 202 -26.15 42.92 -17.24
N SER A 203 -25.09 42.62 -18.00
CA SER A 203 -24.51 43.52 -19.00
C SER A 203 -23.95 42.80 -20.24
N GLY A 204 -23.49 43.56 -21.24
CA GLY A 204 -22.99 43.05 -22.52
C GLY A 204 -24.05 42.62 -23.55
N ASP A 205 -23.60 41.94 -24.61
CA ASP A 205 -24.43 41.22 -25.59
C ASP A 205 -24.22 39.71 -25.36
N ALA A 206 -25.29 38.96 -25.02
CA ALA A 206 -25.19 37.56 -24.56
C ALA A 206 -24.43 36.61 -25.49
N LEU A 207 -23.66 35.68 -24.89
CA LEU A 207 -22.78 34.71 -25.54
C LEU A 207 -21.69 35.39 -26.40
N SER A 208 -21.01 36.39 -25.84
CA SER A 208 -19.89 37.10 -26.46
C SER A 208 -19.01 37.77 -25.40
N GLU A 209 -17.76 38.04 -25.78
CA GLU A 209 -16.77 38.90 -25.12
C GLU A 209 -17.41 40.15 -24.48
N GLY A 210 -17.15 40.38 -23.19
CA GLY A 210 -17.71 41.48 -22.39
C GLY A 210 -19.17 41.30 -21.98
N ALA A 211 -19.66 40.06 -21.84
CA ALA A 211 -20.99 39.75 -21.29
C ALA A 211 -20.88 39.25 -19.85
N VAL A 212 -21.71 39.81 -18.96
CA VAL A 212 -21.70 39.53 -17.50
C VAL A 212 -23.03 38.90 -17.10
N TYR A 213 -22.96 37.79 -16.37
CA TYR A 213 -24.08 36.97 -15.95
C TYR A 213 -24.09 36.81 -14.42
N ARG A 214 -25.22 37.12 -13.78
CA ARG A 214 -25.39 36.97 -12.34
C ARG A 214 -26.13 35.68 -11.98
N TYR A 215 -25.52 34.86 -11.13
CA TYR A 215 -26.16 33.82 -10.34
C TYR A 215 -26.63 34.42 -9.01
N GLN A 216 -27.84 34.07 -8.55
CA GLN A 216 -28.46 34.70 -7.38
C GLN A 216 -28.60 33.73 -6.21
N GLY A 217 -27.96 34.04 -5.07
CA GLY A 217 -27.95 33.17 -3.91
C GLY A 217 -27.14 31.89 -4.13
N VAL A 218 -25.86 32.01 -4.48
CA VAL A 218 -24.93 30.87 -4.50
C VAL A 218 -24.62 30.36 -3.09
N GLU A 219 -24.75 31.25 -2.09
CA GLU A 219 -24.75 31.02 -0.62
C GLU A 219 -25.97 31.76 -0.01
N GLU A 220 -26.30 31.61 1.29
CA GLU A 220 -27.37 32.38 1.97
C GLU A 220 -27.20 33.91 1.83
N SER A 221 -25.97 34.40 1.66
CA SER A 221 -25.57 35.82 1.61
C SER A 221 -24.91 36.28 0.30
N LEU A 222 -24.56 35.35 -0.61
CA LEU A 222 -23.68 35.60 -1.76
C LEU A 222 -24.39 35.47 -3.13
N ASP A 223 -24.06 36.34 -4.08
CA ASP A 223 -24.31 36.18 -5.52
C ASP A 223 -22.94 35.97 -6.23
N ALA A 224 -22.93 35.38 -7.42
CA ALA A 224 -21.72 35.30 -8.25
C ALA A 224 -21.92 35.99 -9.61
N LEU A 225 -20.89 36.68 -10.08
CA LEU A 225 -20.83 37.36 -11.38
C LEU A 225 -19.83 36.63 -12.29
N VAL A 226 -20.33 36.02 -13.36
CA VAL A 226 -19.49 35.33 -14.35
C VAL A 226 -19.40 36.16 -15.63
N THR A 227 -18.19 36.54 -15.99
CA THR A 227 -17.87 37.40 -17.14
C THR A 227 -17.14 36.60 -18.21
N ILE A 228 -17.54 36.78 -19.49
CA ILE A 228 -16.81 36.24 -20.64
C ILE A 228 -15.75 37.26 -21.05
N GLU A 229 -14.49 37.07 -20.65
CA GLU A 229 -13.43 38.06 -20.88
C GLU A 229 -12.88 38.00 -22.31
N LYS A 230 -12.53 36.79 -22.79
CA LYS A 230 -11.76 36.58 -24.03
C LYS A 230 -12.36 35.41 -24.82
N VAL A 231 -12.40 35.48 -26.16
CA VAL A 231 -12.92 34.39 -27.02
C VAL A 231 -12.01 34.19 -28.24
N VAL A 232 -11.16 33.16 -28.21
CA VAL A 232 -10.25 32.80 -29.29
C VAL A 232 -10.79 31.57 -30.04
N ASN A 233 -11.46 31.82 -31.17
CA ASN A 233 -12.08 30.82 -32.06
C ASN A 233 -13.15 29.89 -31.44
N GLY A 234 -13.56 30.11 -30.18
CA GLY A 234 -14.74 29.50 -29.57
C GLY A 234 -16.08 30.01 -30.14
N GLU A 235 -17.11 29.17 -30.11
CA GLU A 235 -18.52 29.51 -30.35
C GLU A 235 -19.38 28.88 -29.24
N ILE A 236 -19.68 29.65 -28.19
CA ILE A 236 -20.49 29.23 -27.04
C ILE A 236 -21.94 29.01 -27.51
N LEU A 237 -22.47 27.80 -27.27
CA LEU A 237 -23.84 27.40 -27.61
C LEU A 237 -24.82 27.63 -26.45
N TYR A 238 -24.43 27.21 -25.25
CA TYR A 238 -25.09 27.52 -23.99
C TYR A 238 -24.05 28.07 -23.02
N PHE A 239 -24.45 29.06 -22.23
CA PHE A 239 -23.60 29.64 -21.20
C PHE A 239 -23.44 28.70 -20.00
N ASP A 240 -24.51 27.98 -19.68
CA ASP A 240 -24.62 27.07 -18.55
C ASP A 240 -25.69 26.00 -18.88
N GLN A 241 -25.62 24.83 -18.24
CA GLN A 241 -26.42 23.64 -18.58
C GLN A 241 -26.99 22.97 -17.32
N ASN A 242 -28.24 23.30 -16.99
CA ASN A 242 -28.92 22.87 -15.76
C ASN A 242 -29.98 21.77 -15.98
N GLU A 243 -29.91 20.94 -17.03
CA GLU A 243 -30.79 19.77 -17.23
C GLU A 243 -30.33 18.53 -16.42
N THR A 244 -29.02 18.35 -16.26
CA THR A 244 -28.36 17.42 -15.33
C THR A 244 -27.52 18.20 -14.32
N ASP A 245 -27.28 17.64 -13.14
CA ASP A 245 -26.31 18.07 -12.10
C ASP A 245 -26.18 19.59 -11.97
N ALA A 246 -27.34 20.21 -11.80
CA ALA A 246 -27.56 21.62 -12.10
C ALA A 246 -26.70 22.59 -11.29
N GLU A 247 -26.16 22.15 -10.15
CA GLU A 247 -25.42 22.99 -9.20
C GLU A 247 -24.03 23.41 -9.72
N PHE A 248 -23.53 22.75 -10.77
CA PHE A 248 -22.22 22.99 -11.41
C PHE A 248 -22.34 24.05 -12.53
N PHE A 249 -21.29 24.85 -12.77
CA PHE A 249 -21.21 25.72 -13.94
C PHE A 249 -20.73 24.93 -15.17
N LYS A 250 -21.52 24.92 -16.27
CA LYS A 250 -21.29 24.03 -17.42
C LYS A 250 -21.49 24.71 -18.79
N PRO A 251 -20.47 25.43 -19.31
CA PRO A 251 -20.54 26.05 -20.63
C PRO A 251 -20.44 25.01 -21.76
N GLU A 252 -21.30 25.11 -22.78
CA GLU A 252 -21.19 24.30 -24.02
C GLU A 252 -20.47 25.12 -25.10
N ILE A 253 -19.21 24.77 -25.43
CA ILE A 253 -18.39 25.55 -26.39
C ILE A 253 -17.95 24.70 -27.58
N TYR A 254 -18.05 25.24 -28.80
CA TYR A 254 -17.35 24.65 -29.95
C TYR A 254 -16.08 25.41 -30.31
N PHE A 255 -14.93 24.75 -30.28
CA PHE A 255 -13.65 25.32 -30.68
C PHE A 255 -13.32 25.07 -32.16
N THR A 256 -12.60 26.00 -32.80
CA THR A 256 -12.21 25.92 -34.22
C THR A 256 -10.70 26.06 -34.37
N THR A 257 -10.03 24.98 -34.77
CA THR A 257 -8.56 24.89 -34.86
C THR A 257 -8.07 25.25 -36.26
N THR A 258 -6.87 25.84 -36.36
CA THR A 258 -6.28 26.23 -37.63
C THR A 258 -4.75 26.11 -37.64
N SER A 259 -4.17 26.01 -38.84
CA SER A 259 -2.72 26.12 -39.06
C SER A 259 -2.06 27.46 -38.63
N GLU A 260 -2.83 28.43 -38.13
CA GLU A 260 -2.35 29.69 -37.53
C GLU A 260 -2.82 29.84 -36.07
N GLU A 261 -3.56 28.87 -35.51
CA GLU A 261 -4.17 28.90 -34.17
C GLU A 261 -4.52 27.47 -33.70
N ARG A 262 -3.71 26.86 -32.83
CA ARG A 262 -3.84 25.44 -32.39
C ARG A 262 -4.36 25.26 -30.96
N ARG A 263 -4.36 26.29 -30.11
CA ARG A 263 -4.89 26.25 -28.73
C ARG A 263 -6.09 27.20 -28.56
N PRO A 264 -7.19 27.07 -29.35
CA PRO A 264 -8.37 27.93 -29.21
C PRO A 264 -9.02 27.80 -27.82
N TYR A 265 -9.49 28.92 -27.25
CA TYR A 265 -9.97 29.01 -25.87
C TYR A 265 -11.10 30.04 -25.66
N VAL A 266 -11.70 30.02 -24.47
CA VAL A 266 -12.53 31.08 -23.88
C VAL A 266 -12.06 31.31 -22.44
N ASP A 267 -11.91 32.58 -22.06
CA ASP A 267 -11.54 32.95 -20.70
C ASP A 267 -12.79 33.45 -19.94
N PHE A 268 -12.97 32.98 -18.71
CA PHE A 268 -14.05 33.37 -17.82
C PHE A 268 -13.48 33.92 -16.51
N ARG A 269 -13.99 35.08 -16.05
CA ARG A 269 -13.79 35.54 -14.67
C ARG A 269 -15.03 35.24 -13.84
N ILE A 270 -14.87 34.75 -12.61
CA ILE A 270 -15.95 34.60 -11.62
C ILE A 270 -15.62 35.49 -10.42
N SER A 271 -16.49 36.45 -10.09
CA SER A 271 -16.37 37.31 -8.89
C SER A 271 -17.54 37.10 -7.93
N PHE A 272 -17.25 37.06 -6.63
CA PHE A 272 -18.22 36.80 -5.55
C PHE A 272 -18.69 38.09 -4.89
N VAL A 273 -20.01 38.32 -4.72
CA VAL A 273 -20.57 39.64 -4.30
C VAL A 273 -21.74 39.56 -3.31
N GLU A 274 -21.93 40.56 -2.43
CA GLU A 274 -23.08 40.60 -1.49
C GLU A 274 -24.41 40.50 -2.26
N GLN A 275 -25.28 39.57 -1.86
CA GLN A 275 -26.51 39.20 -2.56
C GLN A 275 -27.34 40.38 -3.08
N GLY A 276 -27.43 40.50 -4.41
CA GLY A 276 -28.16 41.57 -5.11
C GLY A 276 -27.44 42.92 -5.20
N THR A 277 -26.12 42.95 -4.94
CA THR A 277 -25.23 44.12 -5.10
C THR A 277 -24.09 43.83 -6.09
N ASN A 278 -23.17 44.77 -6.24
CA ASN A 278 -21.89 44.60 -6.95
C ASN A 278 -20.77 45.09 -6.03
N THR A 279 -20.84 44.72 -4.75
CA THR A 279 -19.77 44.88 -3.76
C THR A 279 -19.26 43.47 -3.50
N PRO A 280 -18.02 43.15 -3.91
CA PRO A 280 -17.42 41.87 -3.64
C PRO A 280 -17.35 41.40 -2.19
N VAL A 281 -16.96 40.13 -2.08
CA VAL A 281 -16.80 39.38 -0.84
C VAL A 281 -15.65 38.42 -1.07
N VAL A 282 -14.47 38.77 -0.55
CA VAL A 282 -13.35 37.85 -0.37
C VAL A 282 -13.84 36.57 0.33
N LEU A 283 -13.45 35.42 -0.20
CA LEU A 283 -13.60 34.14 0.47
C LEU A 283 -12.28 33.79 1.16
N GLU A 284 -12.33 33.38 2.43
CA GLU A 284 -11.15 32.91 3.17
C GLU A 284 -10.49 31.74 2.42
N GLU A 285 -11.30 30.87 1.81
CA GLU A 285 -10.92 29.65 1.08
C GLU A 285 -12.07 29.20 0.16
N PHE A 286 -11.80 28.64 -1.02
CA PHE A 286 -12.71 27.76 -1.76
C PHE A 286 -12.02 26.88 -2.81
N SER A 287 -12.59 25.69 -3.06
CA SER A 287 -12.16 24.78 -4.12
C SER A 287 -13.08 24.83 -5.36
N ALA A 288 -12.48 24.94 -6.55
CA ALA A 288 -13.11 24.86 -7.86
C ALA A 288 -12.68 23.58 -8.58
N ASN A 289 -13.61 22.63 -8.72
CA ASN A 289 -13.30 21.27 -9.15
C ASN A 289 -13.68 21.08 -10.61
N PHE A 290 -12.69 20.88 -11.48
CA PHE A 290 -12.85 20.73 -12.92
C PHE A 290 -13.00 19.24 -13.26
N ILE A 291 -14.13 18.91 -13.86
CA ILE A 291 -14.61 17.55 -14.12
C ILE A 291 -14.63 17.30 -15.62
N ASP A 292 -14.23 16.08 -16.03
CA ASP A 292 -14.20 15.63 -17.43
C ASP A 292 -13.17 16.41 -18.27
N VAL A 293 -11.97 16.63 -17.71
CA VAL A 293 -10.80 17.24 -18.38
C VAL A 293 -10.14 16.19 -19.27
N ASP A 294 -10.84 15.83 -20.34
CA ASP A 294 -10.54 14.68 -21.20
C ASP A 294 -9.77 15.04 -22.49
N GLY A 295 -9.74 14.11 -23.45
CA GLY A 295 -9.36 14.44 -24.81
C GLY A 295 -9.74 13.36 -25.80
N ASN A 296 -9.02 13.29 -26.92
CA ASN A 296 -9.22 12.31 -27.98
C ASN A 296 -8.06 12.41 -28.99
N GLY A 297 -7.95 11.43 -29.89
CA GLY A 297 -6.91 11.41 -30.92
C GLY A 297 -6.96 12.50 -32.01
N ASP A 298 -7.84 13.51 -31.92
CA ASP A 298 -7.74 14.78 -32.68
C ASP A 298 -7.33 15.98 -31.78
N TYR A 299 -7.56 15.95 -30.45
CA TYR A 299 -7.20 16.99 -29.46
C TYR A 299 -7.36 16.58 -27.98
N GLN A 300 -6.53 17.15 -27.10
CA GLN A 300 -6.75 17.23 -25.65
C GLN A 300 -7.61 18.45 -25.27
N GLU A 301 -8.36 18.41 -24.17
CA GLU A 301 -8.91 19.60 -23.51
C GLU A 301 -7.87 20.19 -22.55
N TYR A 302 -7.98 21.48 -22.21
CA TYR A 302 -7.08 22.09 -21.23
C TYR A 302 -7.72 23.24 -20.45
N ASN A 303 -7.20 23.47 -19.24
CA ASN A 303 -7.46 24.66 -18.43
C ASN A 303 -6.13 25.39 -18.12
N ARG A 304 -6.15 26.73 -17.98
CA ARG A 304 -5.08 27.48 -17.26
C ARG A 304 -5.72 28.27 -16.14
N PHE A 305 -5.01 28.31 -15.03
CA PHE A 305 -5.26 29.13 -13.84
C PHE A 305 -4.14 30.16 -13.73
N ASN A 306 -4.40 31.28 -13.04
CA ASN A 306 -3.36 32.26 -12.72
C ASN A 306 -2.94 32.05 -11.26
N THR A 307 -3.85 32.31 -10.30
CA THR A 307 -3.54 32.33 -8.87
C THR A 307 -4.16 31.21 -8.01
N PRO A 308 -3.84 29.91 -8.24
CA PRO A 308 -4.31 28.78 -7.45
C PRO A 308 -3.38 28.46 -6.26
N ALA A 309 -3.92 28.38 -5.04
CA ALA A 309 -3.11 28.08 -3.84
C ALA A 309 -2.71 26.60 -3.72
N SER A 310 -3.48 25.70 -4.36
CA SER A 310 -3.13 24.28 -4.47
C SER A 310 -3.84 23.62 -5.66
N TYR A 311 -3.39 22.44 -6.06
CA TYR A 311 -4.19 21.52 -6.87
C TYR A 311 -4.16 20.10 -6.32
N THR A 312 -5.26 19.36 -6.50
CA THR A 312 -5.35 17.93 -6.18
C THR A 312 -5.71 17.10 -7.41
N LEU A 313 -4.98 16.01 -7.60
CA LEU A 313 -5.21 14.98 -8.62
C LEU A 313 -5.41 13.61 -7.94
N ASP A 314 -5.89 12.62 -8.72
CA ASP A 314 -5.75 11.21 -8.35
C ASP A 314 -4.31 10.76 -8.66
N ALA A 315 -3.69 9.90 -7.86
CA ALA A 315 -2.36 9.34 -8.18
C ALA A 315 -2.38 8.64 -9.57
N ASP A 316 -3.45 7.90 -9.87
CA ASP A 316 -3.67 7.19 -11.14
C ASP A 316 -4.37 8.09 -12.20
N ASN A 317 -3.87 9.30 -12.45
CA ASN A 317 -4.49 10.27 -13.36
C ASN A 317 -4.03 10.17 -14.84
N GLU A 318 -4.90 10.63 -15.77
CA GLU A 318 -4.58 10.84 -17.20
C GLU A 318 -4.30 12.33 -17.52
N ILE A 319 -4.12 13.17 -16.49
CA ILE A 319 -3.87 14.61 -16.61
C ILE A 319 -2.35 14.88 -16.70
N THR A 320 -1.97 16.05 -17.22
CA THR A 320 -0.62 16.60 -17.07
C THR A 320 -0.72 18.07 -16.70
N VAL A 321 -0.28 18.42 -15.50
CA VAL A 321 -0.03 19.80 -15.11
C VAL A 321 1.31 20.24 -15.70
N GLN A 322 1.41 21.50 -16.08
CA GLN A 322 2.65 22.14 -16.50
C GLN A 322 2.66 23.54 -15.91
N ASN A 323 3.68 23.88 -15.12
CA ASN A 323 3.84 25.24 -14.64
C ASN A 323 4.06 26.16 -15.85
N THR A 324 3.49 27.37 -15.80
CA THR A 324 3.69 28.39 -16.83
C THR A 324 3.67 29.74 -16.14
N THR A 325 4.46 30.70 -16.62
CA THR A 325 4.44 32.09 -16.17
C THR A 325 2.97 32.58 -16.04
N GLY A 326 2.58 32.98 -14.83
CA GLY A 326 1.23 33.27 -14.38
C GLY A 326 0.39 32.01 -14.18
N GLY A 327 0.84 31.09 -13.33
CA GLY A 327 0.09 29.89 -12.92
C GLY A 327 -0.04 28.73 -13.91
N PHE A 328 -0.47 27.58 -13.40
CA PHE A 328 -0.34 26.30 -14.11
C PHE A 328 -1.38 26.01 -15.23
N LEU A 329 -0.93 25.20 -16.18
CA LEU A 329 -1.67 24.68 -17.33
C LEU A 329 -2.02 23.20 -17.15
N VAL A 330 -3.28 22.89 -16.87
CA VAL A 330 -3.81 21.51 -16.81
C VAL A 330 -4.18 21.03 -18.21
N ASN A 331 -3.51 20.02 -18.73
CA ASN A 331 -3.84 19.36 -20.00
C ASN A 331 -4.47 17.99 -19.73
N GLY A 332 -5.62 17.72 -20.36
CA GLY A 332 -6.34 16.45 -20.24
C GLY A 332 -5.71 15.30 -21.03
N GLY A 333 -6.14 14.07 -20.72
CA GLY A 333 -5.65 12.85 -21.36
C GLY A 333 -5.96 12.75 -22.86
N THR A 334 -5.41 11.76 -23.56
CA THR A 334 -5.69 11.55 -25.01
C THR A 334 -6.94 10.67 -25.26
N ARG A 335 -7.70 10.37 -24.20
CA ARG A 335 -8.83 9.45 -24.17
C ARG A 335 -10.14 10.21 -23.94
N GLU A 336 -11.18 9.76 -24.64
CA GLU A 336 -12.51 10.35 -24.54
C GLU A 336 -13.37 9.63 -23.51
N TYR A 337 -13.95 10.39 -22.59
CA TYR A 337 -14.98 9.98 -21.66
C TYR A 337 -16.33 10.59 -22.10
N ASP A 338 -17.45 9.89 -21.90
CA ASP A 338 -18.70 10.14 -22.65
C ASP A 338 -19.58 11.26 -22.01
N GLY A 339 -18.94 12.31 -21.47
CA GLY A 339 -19.49 13.59 -20.99
C GLY A 339 -19.69 13.75 -19.48
N ILE A 340 -19.39 14.96 -18.96
CA ILE A 340 -19.36 15.41 -17.54
C ILE A 340 -19.92 14.39 -16.55
N SER A 341 -19.01 13.67 -15.91
CA SER A 341 -19.32 12.70 -14.87
C SER A 341 -18.16 12.59 -13.88
N ASN A 342 -18.44 12.70 -12.58
CA ASN A 342 -17.49 12.39 -11.51
C ASN A 342 -17.28 10.85 -11.34
N GLU A 343 -17.63 10.03 -12.33
CA GLU A 343 -17.38 8.58 -12.35
C GLU A 343 -15.92 8.23 -12.69
N HIS A 344 -15.09 9.22 -13.07
CA HIS A 344 -13.67 9.06 -13.43
C HIS A 344 -12.80 10.15 -12.79
N PRO A 345 -12.27 9.96 -11.57
CA PRO A 345 -11.42 10.95 -10.90
C PRO A 345 -10.08 11.18 -11.62
N SER A 346 -9.58 10.20 -12.37
CA SER A 346 -8.36 10.31 -13.20
C SER A 346 -8.41 11.36 -14.32
N VAL A 347 -9.58 11.98 -14.58
CA VAL A 347 -9.74 13.15 -15.47
C VAL A 347 -10.43 14.32 -14.77
N ASN A 348 -10.30 14.40 -13.45
CA ASN A 348 -10.70 15.55 -12.64
C ASN A 348 -9.47 16.21 -12.02
N VAL A 349 -9.56 17.52 -11.77
CA VAL A 349 -8.61 18.26 -10.92
C VAL A 349 -9.38 19.13 -9.94
N ALA A 350 -9.02 19.11 -8.67
CA ALA A 350 -9.42 20.13 -7.71
C ALA A 350 -8.40 21.26 -7.80
N VAL A 351 -8.86 22.51 -7.75
CA VAL A 351 -8.00 23.69 -7.66
C VAL A 351 -8.49 24.53 -6.51
N GLU A 352 -7.62 24.85 -5.56
CA GLU A 352 -7.95 25.67 -4.39
C GLU A 352 -7.55 27.12 -4.60
N PHE A 353 -8.29 28.01 -3.93
CA PHE A 353 -8.11 29.44 -3.96
C PHE A 353 -8.33 30.00 -2.55
N ILE A 354 -7.32 30.63 -1.98
CA ILE A 354 -7.39 31.30 -0.67
C ILE A 354 -7.53 32.82 -0.84
N ASN A 355 -8.17 33.48 0.10
CA ASN A 355 -8.23 34.95 0.24
C ASN A 355 -8.68 35.83 -0.96
N ILE A 356 -9.20 35.28 -2.07
CA ILE A 356 -9.62 36.07 -3.25
C ILE A 356 -11.13 36.39 -3.31
N ASP A 357 -11.48 37.51 -3.96
CA ASP A 357 -12.86 37.86 -4.37
C ASP A 357 -13.27 37.16 -5.69
N SER A 358 -12.29 36.96 -6.58
CA SER A 358 -12.52 36.55 -7.96
C SER A 358 -11.31 35.87 -8.57
N PHE A 359 -11.57 34.93 -9.47
CA PHE A 359 -10.53 34.23 -10.24
C PHE A 359 -10.84 34.23 -11.72
N VAL A 360 -9.79 34.10 -12.54
CA VAL A 360 -9.87 33.84 -13.97
C VAL A 360 -9.50 32.39 -14.23
N PHE A 361 -10.25 31.72 -15.10
CA PHE A 361 -9.82 30.46 -15.68
C PHE A 361 -10.01 30.48 -17.20
N ARG A 362 -9.06 29.87 -17.90
CA ARG A 362 -9.10 29.62 -19.34
C ARG A 362 -9.62 28.21 -19.57
N PHE A 363 -10.57 28.04 -20.49
CA PHE A 363 -11.00 26.72 -20.97
C PHE A 363 -10.80 26.61 -22.49
N GLY A 364 -10.11 25.58 -22.95
CA GLY A 364 -9.72 25.42 -24.36
C GLY A 364 -9.46 23.98 -24.80
N ILE A 365 -8.98 23.82 -26.03
CA ILE A 365 -8.48 22.53 -26.55
C ILE A 365 -7.12 22.68 -27.24
N GLN A 366 -6.26 21.69 -27.10
CA GLN A 366 -4.98 21.57 -27.79
C GLN A 366 -5.12 20.68 -29.03
N ALA A 367 -4.93 21.24 -30.22
CA ALA A 367 -5.03 20.47 -31.47
C ALA A 367 -3.77 19.63 -31.72
N ASP A 368 -3.86 18.30 -31.56
CA ASP A 368 -2.75 17.38 -31.81
C ASP A 368 -2.56 17.06 -33.30
N VAL A 369 -3.65 17.08 -34.08
CA VAL A 369 -3.60 16.86 -35.53
C VAL A 369 -3.32 18.13 -36.33
N ASP A 370 -2.47 18.00 -37.36
CA ASP A 370 -2.08 19.06 -38.30
C ASP A 370 -3.21 19.60 -39.23
N ASP A 371 -4.44 19.07 -39.12
CA ASP A 371 -5.57 19.41 -39.99
C ASP A 371 -6.49 20.45 -39.33
N ASN A 372 -6.87 21.53 -40.04
CA ASN A 372 -7.85 22.50 -39.53
C ASN A 372 -9.23 21.85 -39.32
N PHE A 373 -9.72 21.74 -38.08
CA PHE A 373 -11.04 21.22 -37.77
C PHE A 373 -11.92 22.21 -36.97
N LYS A 374 -13.13 21.75 -36.65
CA LYS A 374 -14.02 22.34 -35.64
C LYS A 374 -14.58 21.17 -34.84
N THR A 375 -14.68 21.27 -33.52
CA THR A 375 -15.16 20.17 -32.66
C THR A 375 -16.51 19.65 -33.15
N ASN A 376 -16.69 18.33 -33.13
CA ASN A 376 -17.89 17.69 -33.67
C ASN A 376 -19.08 17.74 -32.69
N VAL A 377 -18.78 17.91 -31.41
CA VAL A 377 -19.69 18.12 -30.27
C VAL A 377 -19.33 19.49 -29.65
N ALA A 378 -20.27 20.12 -28.95
CA ALA A 378 -19.92 21.24 -28.06
C ALA A 378 -19.31 20.61 -26.82
N ARG A 379 -18.11 21.04 -26.45
CA ARG A 379 -17.39 20.50 -25.31
C ARG A 379 -17.79 21.19 -24.02
N GLN A 380 -17.58 20.46 -22.93
CA GLN A 380 -18.33 20.52 -21.69
C GLN A 380 -17.39 20.04 -20.58
N ALA A 381 -16.54 20.91 -20.05
CA ALA A 381 -16.00 20.70 -18.71
C ALA A 381 -17.06 21.12 -17.67
N GLY A 382 -17.10 20.44 -16.53
CA GLY A 382 -17.96 20.82 -15.42
C GLY A 382 -17.17 21.44 -14.27
N ILE A 383 -17.63 22.55 -13.70
CA ILE A 383 -17.00 23.14 -12.52
C ILE A 383 -17.91 23.01 -11.30
N GLN A 384 -17.44 22.28 -10.31
CA GLN A 384 -18.10 22.03 -9.02
C GLN A 384 -17.42 22.82 -7.90
N PHE A 385 -18.16 23.75 -7.30
CA PHE A 385 -17.67 24.61 -6.22
C PHE A 385 -18.05 24.05 -4.84
N THR A 386 -17.55 22.84 -4.58
CA THR A 386 -17.66 22.11 -3.31
C THR A 386 -16.50 21.12 -3.24
N CYS A 387 -16.11 20.70 -2.03
CA CYS A 387 -15.36 19.45 -1.82
C CYS A 387 -15.76 18.35 -2.83
N LEU A 388 -14.75 17.64 -3.33
CA LEU A 388 -14.85 16.55 -4.29
C LEU A 388 -14.37 15.26 -3.64
N ASP A 389 -15.29 14.49 -3.07
CA ASP A 389 -15.04 13.26 -2.30
C ASP A 389 -14.95 12.00 -3.19
N ASN A 390 -14.34 12.11 -4.38
CA ASN A 390 -14.28 11.04 -5.38
C ASN A 390 -12.88 10.64 -5.88
N PHE A 391 -11.81 11.34 -5.48
CA PHE A 391 -10.44 10.84 -5.68
C PHE A 391 -10.25 9.54 -4.89
N ASN A 392 -9.57 8.56 -5.49
CA ASN A 392 -9.25 7.29 -4.82
C ASN A 392 -8.01 7.45 -3.94
N ASP A 393 -7.01 8.15 -4.47
CA ASP A 393 -5.73 8.47 -3.85
C ASP A 393 -5.39 9.95 -4.18
N PRO A 394 -5.80 10.91 -3.33
CA PRO A 394 -5.63 12.34 -3.61
C PRO A 394 -4.20 12.80 -3.33
N GLN A 395 -3.52 13.25 -4.38
CA GLN A 395 -2.20 13.87 -4.34
C GLN A 395 -2.38 15.38 -4.52
N THR A 396 -2.06 16.16 -3.49
CA THR A 396 -2.21 17.63 -3.49
C THR A 396 -0.83 18.29 -3.54
N VAL A 397 -0.66 19.33 -4.37
CA VAL A 397 0.53 20.19 -4.35
C VAL A 397 0.09 21.58 -3.90
N ASN A 398 0.77 22.12 -2.90
CA ASN A 398 0.52 23.46 -2.33
C ASN A 398 1.54 24.47 -2.86
N PHE A 399 1.15 25.75 -2.94
CA PHE A 399 1.97 26.87 -3.43
C PHE A 399 1.78 28.10 -2.52
N SER A 400 1.74 27.91 -1.19
CA SER A 400 1.40 28.99 -0.26
C SER A 400 1.81 28.75 1.22
N GLU A 401 2.79 27.89 1.46
CA GLU A 401 3.44 27.73 2.77
C GLU A 401 4.94 27.60 2.52
N ASP A 402 5.77 28.43 3.16
CA ASP A 402 7.23 28.32 3.17
C ASP A 402 7.61 26.90 3.66
N ILE A 403 8.58 26.26 2.97
CA ILE A 403 9.37 25.18 3.57
C ILE A 403 10.46 25.84 4.45
N ASP A 404 11.03 25.06 5.37
CA ASP A 404 11.95 25.42 6.47
C ASP A 404 12.63 24.08 6.81
N SER A 405 13.49 23.60 5.89
CA SER A 405 13.93 22.20 5.79
C SER A 405 14.87 21.77 6.93
N ASP A 406 15.95 22.52 7.18
CA ASP A 406 16.87 22.32 8.32
C ASP A 406 16.20 22.61 9.70
N GLY A 407 15.38 23.66 9.73
CA GLY A 407 14.73 24.20 10.93
C GLY A 407 15.48 25.33 11.68
N ASP A 408 16.44 26.04 11.07
CA ASP A 408 16.95 27.34 11.56
C ASP A 408 15.79 28.33 11.67
N GLY A 409 15.03 28.41 10.58
CA GLY A 409 13.91 29.30 10.39
C GLY A 409 14.10 30.38 9.32
N TYR A 410 15.03 30.27 8.38
CA TYR A 410 14.89 30.84 7.04
C TYR A 410 14.07 29.86 6.18
N PRO A 411 13.26 30.34 5.21
CA PRO A 411 12.67 29.47 4.19
C PRO A 411 13.67 29.08 3.12
N ASP A 412 13.59 27.84 2.63
CA ASP A 412 14.43 27.27 1.56
C ASP A 412 14.63 28.26 0.38
N ARG A 413 13.52 28.78 -0.19
CA ARG A 413 13.48 29.85 -1.25
C ARG A 413 13.91 31.27 -0.83
N LEU A 414 14.70 31.38 0.23
CA LEU A 414 15.34 32.58 0.78
C LEU A 414 16.68 32.23 1.46
N ASP A 415 17.14 30.99 1.29
CA ASP A 415 18.37 30.42 1.84
C ASP A 415 19.35 30.09 0.70
N ILE A 416 20.55 29.62 1.03
CA ILE A 416 21.56 29.16 0.05
C ILE A 416 22.28 27.86 0.51
N ASP A 417 21.85 27.29 1.63
CA ASP A 417 22.39 26.12 2.35
C ASP A 417 21.20 25.41 3.06
N SER A 418 20.23 24.93 2.26
CA SER A 418 18.86 24.56 2.72
C SER A 418 18.77 23.40 3.73
N ASP A 419 19.84 22.63 3.91
CA ASP A 419 20.00 21.56 4.90
C ASP A 419 21.11 21.81 5.96
N ASP A 420 21.72 23.00 5.98
CA ASP A 420 22.66 23.51 7.03
C ASP A 420 24.01 22.73 7.08
N ASP A 421 24.40 22.25 5.89
CA ASP A 421 25.53 21.39 5.54
C ASP A 421 26.84 22.18 5.31
N GLY A 422 26.75 23.33 4.65
CA GLY A 422 27.88 24.19 4.31
C GLY A 422 28.55 23.94 2.95
N ILE A 423 28.01 23.04 2.13
CA ILE A 423 28.00 23.21 0.67
C ILE A 423 26.91 24.27 0.36
N LEU A 424 26.32 24.35 -0.84
CA LEU A 424 25.40 25.44 -1.22
C LEU A 424 24.46 24.99 -2.35
N ASP A 425 23.18 25.33 -2.26
CA ASP A 425 22.09 24.84 -3.11
C ASP A 425 22.41 24.87 -4.63
N ASN A 426 22.97 25.97 -5.15
CA ASN A 426 23.28 26.06 -6.58
C ASN A 426 24.51 25.25 -7.01
N VAL A 427 25.38 24.87 -6.09
CA VAL A 427 26.46 23.91 -6.33
C VAL A 427 25.85 22.52 -6.53
N GLU A 428 24.79 22.21 -5.80
CA GLU A 428 24.31 20.85 -5.56
C GLU A 428 23.13 20.45 -6.42
N ALA A 429 22.25 21.39 -6.74
CA ALA A 429 21.25 21.30 -7.79
C ALA A 429 21.87 21.21 -9.22
N GLN A 430 23.18 20.93 -9.35
CA GLN A 430 23.93 20.86 -10.60
C GLN A 430 25.02 19.77 -10.61
N PRO A 431 25.23 19.05 -11.73
CA PRO A 431 26.39 18.15 -11.87
C PRO A 431 27.73 18.90 -11.89
N THR A 432 28.60 18.59 -10.94
CA THR A 432 30.01 19.05 -10.80
C THR A 432 30.76 19.31 -12.11
N PHE A 433 30.65 18.39 -13.09
CA PHE A 433 31.38 18.48 -14.35
C PHE A 433 30.79 19.48 -15.38
N GLU A 434 29.48 19.74 -15.37
CA GLU A 434 28.85 20.73 -16.27
C GLU A 434 28.36 22.01 -15.55
N TYR A 435 28.55 22.11 -14.21
CA TYR A 435 28.28 23.25 -13.31
C TYR A 435 28.36 24.64 -13.98
N ILE A 436 27.31 25.42 -13.76
CA ILE A 436 27.07 26.73 -14.34
C ILE A 436 27.06 27.77 -13.20
N PRO A 437 28.17 28.48 -12.96
CA PRO A 437 28.15 29.59 -12.00
C PRO A 437 27.33 30.77 -12.54
N PRO A 438 26.64 31.53 -11.67
CA PRO A 438 25.80 32.67 -12.06
C PRO A 438 26.63 33.78 -12.73
N SER A 439 25.97 34.58 -13.58
CA SER A 439 26.66 35.59 -14.41
C SER A 439 26.62 37.02 -13.87
N GLY A 440 25.69 37.32 -12.97
CA GLY A 440 25.45 38.63 -12.37
C GLY A 440 24.97 39.69 -13.36
N GLU A 441 24.18 39.32 -14.38
CA GLU A 441 23.56 40.26 -15.34
C GLU A 441 22.18 39.80 -15.86
N ASP A 442 21.09 39.92 -15.08
CA ASP A 442 19.72 39.89 -15.64
C ASP A 442 19.54 40.96 -16.75
N LEU A 443 19.18 40.51 -17.97
CA LEU A 443 18.84 41.37 -19.11
C LEU A 443 17.33 41.47 -19.41
N ASN A 444 16.52 40.67 -18.74
CA ASN A 444 15.09 40.44 -18.96
C ASN A 444 14.22 41.26 -17.98
N GLY A 445 14.58 41.31 -16.70
CA GLY A 445 13.85 41.99 -15.61
C GLY A 445 12.88 41.07 -14.88
N ASN A 446 13.39 39.98 -14.29
CA ASN A 446 12.61 38.95 -13.55
C ASN A 446 13.47 38.14 -12.56
N GLY A 447 14.55 38.71 -12.01
CA GLY A 447 15.42 38.01 -11.07
C GLY A 447 16.41 37.07 -11.74
N LEU A 448 16.06 35.78 -11.76
CA LEU A 448 16.74 34.66 -12.43
C LEU A 448 17.81 35.05 -13.47
N ASP A 449 19.07 34.73 -13.17
CA ASP A 449 20.22 35.17 -13.97
C ASP A 449 20.24 34.63 -15.44
N ASP A 450 20.81 35.45 -16.34
CA ASP A 450 21.06 35.16 -17.78
C ASP A 450 21.84 33.84 -18.01
N ALA A 451 22.47 33.26 -16.97
CA ALA A 451 23.11 31.93 -16.96
C ALA A 451 22.11 30.78 -17.05
N TYR A 452 21.03 30.85 -16.28
CA TYR A 452 20.03 29.78 -16.10
C TYR A 452 18.91 29.86 -17.17
N GLU A 453 18.72 31.00 -17.83
CA GLU A 453 17.81 31.21 -18.99
C GLU A 453 18.17 30.36 -20.26
N SER A 454 18.05 29.04 -20.21
CA SER A 454 18.58 28.12 -21.23
C SER A 454 17.64 27.80 -22.42
N GLY A 455 16.41 28.33 -22.45
CA GLY A 455 15.78 28.81 -23.70
C GLY A 455 14.36 28.34 -24.06
N ASP A 456 13.97 27.12 -23.70
CA ASP A 456 12.55 26.73 -23.42
C ASP A 456 12.42 26.31 -21.92
N THR A 457 13.52 26.43 -21.16
CA THR A 457 13.72 26.16 -19.72
C THR A 457 14.05 27.48 -18.99
N MET A 458 13.70 27.54 -17.72
CA MET A 458 13.97 28.58 -16.71
C MET A 458 14.31 27.83 -15.41
N GLY A 459 15.16 28.39 -14.55
CA GLY A 459 15.76 27.66 -13.42
C GLY A 459 16.77 26.59 -13.85
N LEU A 460 17.41 26.01 -12.84
CA LEU A 460 18.27 24.84 -12.91
C LEU A 460 17.48 23.55 -13.24
N SER A 461 18.20 22.44 -13.30
CA SER A 461 17.65 21.10 -13.45
C SER A 461 18.27 20.27 -12.35
N LEU A 462 17.60 20.26 -11.21
CA LEU A 462 18.00 19.56 -9.99
C LEU A 462 18.57 18.18 -10.32
N GLU A 463 19.72 17.86 -9.73
CA GLU A 463 20.26 16.51 -9.74
C GLU A 463 19.66 15.73 -8.54
N ASP A 464 19.84 14.41 -8.57
CA ASP A 464 19.17 13.38 -7.75
C ASP A 464 20.11 12.17 -7.89
N THR A 465 21.18 12.16 -7.08
CA THR A 465 22.43 11.43 -7.35
C THR A 465 22.29 9.91 -7.16
N ASP A 466 21.68 9.44 -6.06
CA ASP A 466 21.36 8.01 -5.85
C ASP A 466 20.09 7.54 -6.61
N ALA A 467 19.17 8.47 -6.90
CA ALA A 467 17.83 8.30 -7.47
C ALA A 467 16.70 7.80 -6.52
N ASP A 468 16.76 8.16 -5.23
CA ASP A 468 15.69 8.11 -4.23
C ASP A 468 14.49 9.00 -4.64
N GLY A 469 14.79 10.22 -5.10
CA GLY A 469 13.83 11.26 -5.44
C GLY A 469 13.82 12.46 -4.48
N THR A 470 14.70 12.48 -3.48
CA THR A 470 15.16 13.70 -2.81
C THR A 470 16.24 14.35 -3.69
N PRO A 471 16.16 15.65 -4.03
CA PRO A 471 17.21 16.31 -4.79
C PRO A 471 18.40 16.66 -3.89
N ASP A 472 19.61 16.62 -4.44
CA ASP A 472 20.86 16.68 -3.67
C ASP A 472 21.06 17.92 -2.76
N TYR A 473 20.31 19.02 -2.93
CA TYR A 473 20.39 20.23 -2.07
C TYR A 473 19.46 20.16 -0.82
N LEU A 474 18.93 18.97 -0.54
CA LEU A 474 17.98 18.68 0.55
C LEU A 474 18.20 17.28 1.15
N ASP A 475 19.38 16.68 0.99
CA ASP A 475 19.68 15.31 1.43
C ASP A 475 20.97 15.24 2.27
N ASP A 476 20.87 14.66 3.49
CA ASP A 476 21.98 14.57 4.46
C ASP A 476 23.18 13.69 3.95
N ASP A 477 23.02 12.96 2.83
CA ASP A 477 23.83 11.79 2.39
C ASP A 477 23.59 11.53 0.86
N SER A 478 24.05 12.43 -0.02
CA SER A 478 23.66 12.57 -1.45
C SER A 478 23.79 11.31 -2.34
N ASP A 479 24.71 10.40 -2.02
CA ASP A 479 24.84 9.10 -2.73
C ASP A 479 24.60 7.86 -1.85
N ASN A 480 24.22 8.08 -0.59
CA ASN A 480 23.80 7.08 0.40
C ASN A 480 24.92 6.09 0.83
N ASP A 481 26.17 6.58 0.91
CA ASP A 481 27.35 5.80 1.35
C ASP A 481 27.51 5.65 2.88
N TRP A 482 26.72 6.39 3.65
CA TRP A 482 26.70 6.50 5.13
C TRP A 482 27.71 7.48 5.73
N VAL A 483 28.50 8.18 4.92
CA VAL A 483 29.17 9.42 5.32
C VAL A 483 28.26 10.60 4.93
N PRO A 484 27.92 11.51 5.88
CA PRO A 484 27.10 12.67 5.54
C PRO A 484 27.89 13.73 4.77
N ASP A 485 27.24 14.39 3.81
CA ASP A 485 27.81 15.38 2.88
C ASP A 485 28.68 16.43 3.60
N ASN A 486 28.22 16.95 4.74
CA ASN A 486 28.95 17.97 5.51
C ASN A 486 30.33 17.48 5.96
N ASN A 487 30.53 16.17 6.18
CA ASN A 487 31.85 15.63 6.52
C ASN A 487 32.79 15.66 5.31
N GLU A 488 32.27 15.35 4.12
CA GLU A 488 33.04 15.16 2.90
C GLU A 488 33.26 16.44 2.11
N GLY A 489 32.24 17.29 1.96
CA GLY A 489 32.37 18.64 1.44
C GLY A 489 33.38 19.48 2.24
N ASN A 490 33.52 19.20 3.54
CA ASN A 490 34.34 20.02 4.45
C ASN A 490 35.65 19.37 4.98
N ASP A 491 35.96 18.07 4.77
CA ASP A 491 37.27 17.50 5.16
C ASP A 491 38.37 17.67 4.09
N PHE A 492 38.80 18.92 3.92
CA PHE A 492 39.98 19.30 3.12
C PHE A 492 41.33 18.71 3.57
N ASN A 493 41.35 17.91 4.62
CA ASN A 493 42.55 17.42 5.28
C ASN A 493 42.64 15.88 5.36
N PHE A 494 41.53 15.19 5.11
CA PHE A 494 41.35 13.74 5.11
C PHE A 494 41.79 13.11 6.45
N ASP A 495 41.26 13.60 7.58
CA ASP A 495 41.42 13.01 8.93
C ASP A 495 40.10 12.56 9.60
N GLY A 496 39.03 12.40 8.79
CA GLY A 496 37.72 11.84 9.16
C GLY A 496 36.84 12.83 9.93
N ILE A 497 37.14 14.12 9.81
CA ILE A 497 36.51 15.18 10.60
C ILE A 497 36.50 16.46 9.75
N PRO A 498 35.33 17.08 9.49
CA PRO A 498 35.28 18.32 8.71
C PRO A 498 36.09 19.46 9.36
N ASP A 499 36.80 20.22 8.54
CA ASP A 499 37.65 21.36 8.98
C ASP A 499 36.76 22.57 9.38
N TRP A 500 35.52 22.61 8.87
CA TRP A 500 34.40 23.52 9.18
C TRP A 500 33.25 22.76 9.89
N ALA A 501 32.22 23.47 10.38
CA ALA A 501 31.02 22.90 11.04
C ALA A 501 30.09 23.99 11.58
N TYR A 502 28.78 23.76 11.46
CA TYR A 502 27.68 24.59 11.98
C TYR A 502 27.87 25.16 13.41
N THR A 503 27.46 26.42 13.60
CA THR A 503 27.56 27.15 14.86
C THR A 503 26.23 27.69 15.43
N GLY A 504 25.17 27.77 14.63
CA GLY A 504 23.88 28.37 14.96
C GLY A 504 23.93 29.89 15.09
N VAL A 505 24.62 30.54 14.16
CA VAL A 505 24.81 31.99 14.00
C VAL A 505 25.04 32.35 12.52
N ASP A 506 23.99 32.69 11.80
CA ASP A 506 24.11 33.61 10.65
C ASP A 506 24.50 35.04 11.15
N SER A 507 25.31 35.76 10.36
CA SER A 507 25.78 37.13 10.65
C SER A 507 25.14 38.25 9.79
N ASP A 508 24.48 37.90 8.68
CA ASP A 508 24.18 38.75 7.53
C ASP A 508 22.71 38.72 7.10
N GLY A 509 22.14 37.52 6.96
CA GLY A 509 20.75 37.23 6.64
C GLY A 509 20.57 36.57 5.27
N ASP A 510 21.45 35.62 4.95
CA ASP A 510 21.64 34.93 3.66
C ASP A 510 21.82 33.40 3.83
N GLY A 511 21.21 32.81 4.86
CA GLY A 511 21.24 31.37 5.13
C GLY A 511 22.50 30.91 5.88
N LEU A 512 23.50 30.50 5.10
CA LEU A 512 24.84 29.98 5.45
C LEU A 512 25.43 30.48 6.80
N ASP A 513 25.86 29.55 7.66
CA ASP A 513 26.35 29.83 9.03
C ASP A 513 27.78 30.45 9.14
N ASP A 514 28.06 31.23 10.21
CA ASP A 514 29.39 31.76 10.67
C ASP A 514 30.52 30.69 10.64
N GLY A 515 30.17 29.40 10.62
CA GLY A 515 31.02 28.22 10.58
C GLY A 515 31.58 27.87 9.20
N TYR A 516 30.79 28.09 8.14
CA TYR A 516 31.11 27.74 6.75
C TYR A 516 31.61 28.95 5.92
N GLU A 517 31.19 30.19 6.25
CA GLU A 517 31.64 31.50 5.70
C GLU A 517 33.18 31.82 5.83
N GLY A 518 34.05 30.81 5.93
CA GLY A 518 35.48 30.86 5.65
C GLY A 518 36.33 31.89 6.43
N SER A 519 36.33 33.16 6.00
CA SER A 519 37.27 34.16 6.52
C SER A 519 36.87 35.65 6.62
N ASP A 520 35.76 36.14 6.06
CA ASP A 520 35.29 37.54 6.30
C ASP A 520 33.86 37.66 6.87
N VAL A 521 33.11 36.56 7.07
CA VAL A 521 31.90 36.42 7.93
C VAL A 521 31.08 37.71 8.09
N ASN A 522 30.34 38.11 7.05
CA ASN A 522 29.84 39.47 6.70
C ASN A 522 30.44 40.16 5.45
N ASP A 523 30.45 39.45 4.31
CA ASP A 523 30.43 40.02 2.95
C ASP A 523 28.98 40.34 2.51
N GLY A 524 28.10 39.33 2.61
CA GLY A 524 26.64 39.35 2.51
C GLY A 524 26.07 39.18 1.10
N PHE A 525 25.23 38.16 0.92
CA PHE A 525 24.59 37.63 -0.29
C PHE A 525 25.55 37.50 -1.48
N ASP A 526 26.32 36.41 -1.47
CA ASP A 526 27.13 35.93 -2.60
C ASP A 526 26.92 34.41 -2.68
N VAL A 527 25.92 33.97 -3.47
CA VAL A 527 25.36 32.60 -3.50
C VAL A 527 26.36 31.47 -3.82
N ASN A 528 27.65 31.75 -3.97
CA ASN A 528 28.71 30.75 -4.20
C ASN A 528 29.73 30.72 -3.04
N ASP A 529 29.65 31.66 -2.08
CA ASP A 529 30.70 32.15 -1.18
C ASP A 529 32.15 31.91 -1.68
N GLU A 530 32.88 30.96 -1.10
CA GLU A 530 34.26 30.62 -1.48
C GLU A 530 34.35 29.45 -2.52
N ILE A 531 33.22 28.85 -2.94
CA ILE A 531 33.08 27.71 -3.89
C ILE A 531 32.85 28.14 -5.36
N GLU A 532 33.71 28.98 -5.95
CA GLU A 532 33.60 29.40 -7.36
C GLU A 532 33.71 28.24 -8.41
N ASN A 533 34.10 27.01 -8.02
CA ASN A 533 34.02 25.80 -8.86
C ASN A 533 34.15 24.50 -8.03
N PRO A 534 33.08 23.70 -7.78
CA PRO A 534 33.12 22.51 -6.91
C PRO A 534 34.28 21.56 -7.25
N ALA A 535 34.37 21.16 -8.52
CA ALA A 535 35.41 20.30 -9.10
C ALA A 535 36.88 20.76 -8.96
N THR A 536 37.18 21.87 -8.27
CA THR A 536 38.53 22.24 -7.83
C THR A 536 38.64 22.88 -6.45
N ASP A 537 37.52 23.23 -5.82
CA ASP A 537 37.47 24.01 -4.58
C ASP A 537 36.77 23.24 -3.42
N LEU A 538 36.01 22.16 -3.71
CA LEU A 538 35.61 21.09 -2.76
C LEU A 538 36.65 19.92 -2.73
N PRO A 539 36.52 18.95 -1.81
CA PRO A 539 37.30 17.71 -1.80
C PRO A 539 37.07 16.80 -3.02
N ASP A 540 38.12 16.05 -3.33
CA ASP A 540 38.29 15.11 -4.45
C ASP A 540 39.51 14.26 -4.07
N ARG A 541 39.28 13.05 -3.54
CA ARG A 541 40.33 12.19 -2.96
C ARG A 541 41.16 11.46 -4.02
N ASP A 542 40.54 10.68 -4.90
CA ASP A 542 41.25 9.89 -5.93
C ASP A 542 41.61 10.69 -7.21
N GLY A 543 40.78 11.64 -7.63
CA GLY A 543 40.96 12.42 -8.86
C GLY A 543 40.32 11.83 -10.11
N THR A 544 39.25 11.02 -10.01
CA THR A 544 38.64 10.30 -11.15
C THR A 544 37.14 10.51 -11.42
N GLU A 545 36.17 9.89 -10.71
CA GLU A 545 34.77 9.84 -11.21
C GLU A 545 34.03 11.17 -10.92
N ASP A 546 33.81 11.60 -9.66
CA ASP A 546 33.25 12.92 -9.32
C ASP A 546 33.93 13.66 -8.12
N VAL A 547 33.20 14.05 -7.06
CA VAL A 547 33.68 14.65 -5.79
C VAL A 547 33.12 13.85 -4.61
N ASN A 548 33.86 13.81 -3.48
CA ASN A 548 33.64 12.89 -2.34
C ASN A 548 32.15 12.54 -2.07
N TYR A 549 31.34 13.51 -1.64
CA TYR A 549 29.90 13.38 -1.33
C TYR A 549 28.97 12.89 -2.47
N ARG A 550 29.52 12.45 -3.61
CA ARG A 550 28.83 11.90 -4.79
C ARG A 550 29.62 10.77 -5.46
N ASP A 551 30.60 10.19 -4.78
CA ASP A 551 31.51 9.17 -5.32
C ASP A 551 31.81 8.04 -4.31
N ILE A 552 30.80 7.18 -4.09
CA ILE A 552 30.73 5.91 -3.32
C ILE A 552 31.96 4.95 -3.30
N ASP A 553 33.04 5.23 -4.04
CA ASP A 553 34.37 4.57 -4.03
C ASP A 553 35.43 5.70 -3.86
N ASP A 554 35.29 6.47 -2.78
CA ASP A 554 35.88 7.82 -2.58
C ASP A 554 37.41 7.84 -2.75
N ASP A 555 38.09 6.82 -2.25
CA ASP A 555 39.53 6.64 -2.41
C ASP A 555 39.96 6.02 -3.76
N GLY A 556 39.03 5.44 -4.53
CA GLY A 556 39.28 4.83 -5.84
C GLY A 556 40.07 3.51 -5.78
N ASP A 557 39.95 2.77 -4.67
CA ASP A 557 40.49 1.41 -4.49
C ASP A 557 39.69 0.40 -5.35
N GLY A 558 38.36 0.51 -5.34
CA GLY A 558 37.42 -0.47 -5.87
C GLY A 558 36.66 -1.28 -4.81
N ILE A 559 36.52 -0.74 -3.59
CA ILE A 559 35.56 -1.15 -2.55
C ILE A 559 34.61 0.05 -2.35
N ASP A 560 33.31 -0.21 -2.25
CA ASP A 560 32.32 0.84 -2.02
C ASP A 560 32.38 1.27 -0.52
N THR A 561 32.37 2.56 -0.18
CA THR A 561 32.54 3.09 1.22
C THR A 561 31.76 2.34 2.32
N PRO A 562 30.48 1.93 2.13
CA PRO A 562 29.74 1.19 3.16
C PRO A 562 30.34 -0.17 3.54
N ASP A 563 31.11 -0.80 2.63
CA ASP A 563 31.80 -2.07 2.88
C ASP A 563 33.14 -1.87 3.66
N GLU A 564 33.53 -0.63 3.95
CA GLU A 564 34.74 -0.24 4.71
C GLU A 564 34.46 0.12 6.20
N ASP A 565 33.23 -0.08 6.70
CA ASP A 565 32.89 -0.12 8.14
C ASP A 565 33.57 -1.32 8.83
N ALA A 566 34.88 -1.21 9.06
CA ALA A 566 35.75 -2.27 9.54
C ALA A 566 35.36 -2.80 10.94
N ASN A 567 34.75 -1.96 11.78
CA ASN A 567 34.27 -2.36 13.11
C ASN A 567 32.80 -2.83 13.14
N GLY A 568 32.00 -2.47 12.14
CA GLY A 568 30.61 -2.90 11.97
C GLY A 568 29.63 -2.14 12.87
N ASP A 569 29.83 -0.83 13.08
CA ASP A 569 28.91 0.01 13.85
C ASP A 569 28.21 1.16 13.08
N GLY A 570 28.43 1.25 11.76
CA GLY A 570 27.73 2.13 10.83
C GLY A 570 28.22 3.58 10.87
N ASP A 571 29.54 3.76 10.88
CA ASP A 571 30.24 5.07 10.96
C ASP A 571 31.66 4.94 10.34
N PRO A 572 31.79 4.86 8.99
CA PRO A 572 33.08 4.69 8.31
C PRO A 572 34.10 5.78 8.68
N THR A 573 33.62 6.98 9.00
CA THR A 573 34.41 8.18 9.34
C THR A 573 35.40 7.98 10.49
N ASN A 574 35.18 6.97 11.34
CA ASN A 574 35.93 6.75 12.58
C ASN A 574 36.84 5.51 12.61
N ASP A 575 36.82 4.67 11.57
CA ASP A 575 37.72 3.52 11.44
C ASP A 575 39.02 3.92 10.69
N ASP A 576 40.15 3.64 11.35
CA ASP A 576 41.55 3.95 11.00
C ASP A 576 42.35 2.72 11.45
N THR A 577 42.38 1.67 10.62
CA THR A 577 42.75 0.32 11.07
C THR A 577 44.28 0.15 11.22
N ASP A 578 45.12 0.99 10.60
CA ASP A 578 46.59 0.97 10.74
C ASP A 578 47.17 1.92 11.84
N GLU A 579 46.39 2.88 12.36
CA GLU A 579 46.79 4.00 13.25
C GLU A 579 47.69 5.11 12.59
N ASP A 580 47.67 5.34 11.25
CA ASP A 580 48.28 6.53 10.59
C ASP A 580 47.51 7.81 10.93
N GLY A 581 46.17 7.73 10.92
CA GLY A 581 45.24 8.85 11.09
C GLY A 581 44.68 9.41 9.78
N THR A 582 44.48 8.55 8.79
CA THR A 582 43.56 8.70 7.65
C THR A 582 42.50 7.61 7.83
N PRO A 583 41.18 7.86 7.66
CA PRO A 583 40.18 6.81 7.73
C PRO A 583 40.33 5.77 6.61
N ASP A 584 39.80 4.56 6.81
CA ASP A 584 39.94 3.44 5.87
C ASP A 584 39.30 3.78 4.50
N TYR A 585 38.08 4.33 4.46
CA TYR A 585 37.38 4.81 3.25
C TYR A 585 38.12 5.93 2.47
N LEU A 586 39.22 6.42 3.05
CA LEU A 586 40.08 7.45 2.52
C LEU A 586 41.54 6.95 2.40
N ASP A 587 41.90 5.66 2.33
CA ASP A 587 43.33 5.27 2.15
C ASP A 587 43.69 4.07 1.25
N ASN A 588 44.15 4.42 0.03
CA ASN A 588 44.59 3.61 -1.12
C ASN A 588 45.77 2.63 -0.91
N ASP A 589 45.85 1.92 0.22
CA ASP A 589 46.83 0.85 0.43
C ASP A 589 46.36 -0.46 -0.24
N THR A 590 47.27 -1.43 -0.47
CA THR A 590 47.01 -2.50 -1.45
C THR A 590 47.26 -3.92 -0.92
N ASP A 591 46.21 -4.76 -0.96
CA ASP A 591 46.27 -6.22 -0.84
C ASP A 591 46.34 -6.89 -2.25
N THR A 592 47.06 -8.02 -2.37
CA THR A 592 47.20 -8.80 -3.62
C THR A 592 46.28 -10.05 -3.68
N ASP A 593 45.87 -10.63 -2.55
CA ASP A 593 45.05 -11.85 -2.52
C ASP A 593 43.81 -11.83 -1.61
N GLY A 594 43.64 -10.77 -0.82
CA GLY A 594 42.39 -10.41 -0.14
C GLY A 594 42.26 -10.95 1.28
N ASP A 595 43.34 -11.38 1.92
CA ASP A 595 43.29 -11.82 3.33
C ASP A 595 43.30 -10.67 4.36
N GLY A 596 43.35 -9.41 3.87
CA GLY A 596 43.21 -8.20 4.65
C GLY A 596 44.53 -7.67 5.21
N VAL A 597 45.68 -8.12 4.70
CA VAL A 597 47.02 -7.65 5.10
C VAL A 597 47.77 -7.09 3.88
N THR A 598 48.33 -5.89 3.99
CA THR A 598 48.91 -5.18 2.84
C THR A 598 50.21 -5.79 2.30
N ASP A 599 50.46 -5.58 1.00
CA ASP A 599 51.62 -6.09 0.22
C ASP A 599 53.00 -5.67 0.82
N GLU A 600 53.08 -4.61 1.66
CA GLU A 600 54.32 -4.18 2.36
C GLU A 600 54.50 -4.81 3.75
N ASP A 601 53.45 -4.96 4.59
CA ASP A 601 53.61 -5.53 5.94
C ASP A 601 53.83 -7.04 5.93
N GLU A 602 53.21 -7.76 4.98
CA GLU A 602 53.55 -9.15 4.69
C GLU A 602 55.04 -9.34 4.32
N GLU A 603 55.68 -8.39 3.61
CA GLU A 603 57.14 -8.45 3.33
C GLU A 603 58.01 -8.18 4.59
N GLU A 604 57.50 -7.54 5.67
CA GLU A 604 58.20 -7.38 6.97
C GLU A 604 58.05 -8.62 7.86
N ASP A 605 56.85 -9.22 7.98
CA ASP A 605 56.63 -10.42 8.81
C ASP A 605 57.13 -11.72 8.14
N GLY A 606 56.94 -11.84 6.82
CA GLY A 606 57.44 -12.94 6.01
C GLY A 606 56.48 -14.12 5.87
N THR A 607 55.21 -13.78 5.71
CA THR A 607 54.10 -14.50 5.08
C THR A 607 54.34 -14.56 3.54
N ASP A 608 53.35 -14.76 2.66
CA ASP A 608 53.56 -14.88 1.19
C ASP A 608 52.36 -14.29 0.40
N PRO A 609 52.45 -13.03 -0.12
CA PRO A 609 51.36 -12.28 -0.82
C PRO A 609 50.81 -12.88 -2.13
N THR A 610 50.48 -14.17 -2.13
CA THR A 610 49.76 -14.94 -3.15
C THR A 610 49.22 -16.28 -2.59
N ASP A 611 48.98 -16.41 -1.28
CA ASP A 611 48.56 -17.64 -0.57
C ASP A 611 47.72 -17.27 0.69
N PRO A 612 46.41 -16.91 0.53
CA PRO A 612 45.57 -16.25 1.55
C PRO A 612 45.17 -17.10 2.78
N CYS A 613 46.00 -18.06 3.15
CA CYS A 613 45.92 -18.84 4.39
C CYS A 613 47.27 -18.83 5.16
N ASP A 614 48.22 -17.94 4.85
CA ASP A 614 49.55 -17.84 5.50
C ASP A 614 49.83 -16.46 6.15
N PHE A 615 48.79 -15.64 6.43
CA PHE A 615 48.86 -14.31 7.07
C PHE A 615 49.00 -14.31 8.61
N ILE A 616 48.84 -13.13 9.23
CA ILE A 616 48.80 -12.92 10.68
C ILE A 616 47.54 -12.15 11.08
N GLU A 617 46.57 -12.85 11.68
CA GLU A 617 45.32 -12.34 12.29
C GLU A 617 45.51 -11.11 13.21
N GLU A 618 46.65 -10.99 13.92
CA GLU A 618 46.95 -9.80 14.75
C GLU A 618 47.27 -8.52 13.92
N HIS A 619 47.35 -8.59 12.58
CA HIS A 619 47.75 -7.52 11.65
C HIS A 619 46.82 -7.38 10.41
N ILE A 620 45.56 -7.83 10.46
CA ILE A 620 44.57 -7.44 9.44
C ILE A 620 44.36 -5.92 9.54
N THR A 621 44.43 -5.24 8.39
CA THR A 621 44.36 -3.78 8.22
C THR A 621 43.46 -3.33 7.06
N GLN A 622 42.92 -4.25 6.25
CA GLN A 622 41.94 -3.97 5.19
C GLN A 622 40.80 -5.02 5.20
N PRO A 623 39.64 -4.75 4.56
CA PRO A 623 38.57 -5.72 4.39
C PRO A 623 39.04 -7.03 3.69
N GLN A 624 38.51 -8.17 4.11
CA GLN A 624 38.88 -9.47 3.52
C GLN A 624 38.01 -9.81 2.31
N THR A 625 38.64 -9.92 1.13
CA THR A 625 37.97 -9.97 -0.20
C THR A 625 38.52 -11.09 -1.12
N GLY A 626 38.23 -11.02 -2.42
CA GLY A 626 39.11 -11.58 -3.45
C GLY A 626 39.35 -13.10 -3.47
N ASP A 627 40.63 -13.50 -3.44
CA ASP A 627 41.07 -14.91 -3.51
C ASP A 627 41.00 -15.59 -2.11
N TYR A 628 40.93 -14.82 -1.00
CA TYR A 628 40.68 -15.31 0.37
C TYR A 628 39.27 -15.88 0.55
N LEU A 629 38.24 -15.14 0.13
CA LEU A 629 36.84 -15.54 0.29
C LEU A 629 36.55 -16.94 -0.31
N ILE A 630 37.25 -17.30 -1.40
CA ILE A 630 37.11 -18.58 -2.09
C ILE A 630 38.13 -19.67 -1.65
N ALA A 631 38.84 -19.46 -0.54
CA ALA A 631 39.80 -20.40 0.04
C ALA A 631 39.11 -21.49 0.92
N ASP A 632 39.91 -22.47 1.36
CA ASP A 632 39.54 -23.66 2.16
C ASP A 632 40.77 -23.94 3.04
N CYS A 633 40.89 -23.19 4.15
CA CYS A 633 42.15 -23.03 4.87
C CYS A 633 42.49 -24.20 5.81
N ASP A 634 41.51 -24.83 6.47
CA ASP A 634 41.73 -25.95 7.38
C ASP A 634 41.52 -27.35 6.74
N GLY A 635 40.82 -27.41 5.61
CA GLY A 635 40.47 -28.62 4.88
C GLY A 635 39.14 -29.28 5.25
N ASP A 636 38.21 -28.63 5.94
CA ASP A 636 36.84 -29.13 6.16
C ASP A 636 36.08 -29.28 4.81
N GLY A 637 36.23 -28.33 3.87
CA GLY A 637 35.59 -28.34 2.55
C GLY A 637 34.35 -27.44 2.36
N VAL A 638 34.09 -26.49 3.27
CA VAL A 638 33.37 -25.23 3.00
C VAL A 638 34.37 -24.23 2.37
N THR A 639 34.02 -22.96 2.21
CA THR A 639 34.94 -21.88 1.82
C THR A 639 34.78 -20.67 2.73
N ASN A 640 35.84 -19.89 2.96
CA ASN A 640 35.87 -18.77 3.93
C ASN A 640 34.66 -17.79 3.80
N GLU A 641 34.15 -17.55 2.59
CA GLU A 641 32.91 -16.80 2.29
C GLU A 641 31.63 -17.47 2.84
N ASP A 642 31.42 -18.75 2.49
CA ASP A 642 30.32 -19.58 3.00
C ASP A 642 30.38 -19.67 4.55
N GLU A 643 31.59 -19.75 5.13
CA GLU A 643 31.81 -19.77 6.59
C GLU A 643 31.52 -18.43 7.27
N LYS A 644 31.82 -17.30 6.61
CA LYS A 644 31.44 -15.95 7.07
C LYS A 644 29.91 -15.78 7.07
N GLU A 645 29.19 -16.35 6.08
CA GLU A 645 27.72 -16.38 6.07
C GLU A 645 27.14 -17.31 7.15
N ASP A 646 27.71 -18.50 7.34
CA ASP A 646 27.27 -19.48 8.34
C ASP A 646 27.67 -19.13 9.79
N GLY A 647 28.67 -18.26 9.96
CA GLY A 647 29.19 -17.81 11.26
C GLY A 647 30.15 -18.80 11.94
N THR A 648 30.97 -19.51 11.14
CA THR A 648 31.94 -20.52 11.61
C THR A 648 33.39 -20.03 11.50
N ASP A 649 34.39 -20.85 11.88
CA ASP A 649 35.80 -20.45 12.00
C ASP A 649 36.67 -21.15 10.92
N PRO A 650 37.12 -20.44 9.85
CA PRO A 650 37.91 -21.01 8.75
C PRO A 650 39.26 -21.66 9.12
N PHE A 651 39.61 -21.68 10.41
CA PHE A 651 40.84 -22.27 10.94
C PHE A 651 40.60 -23.35 12.03
N ASP A 652 39.35 -23.67 12.42
CA ASP A 652 39.03 -24.83 13.28
C ASP A 652 38.12 -25.85 12.56
N PRO A 653 38.66 -27.01 12.09
CA PRO A 653 37.96 -27.98 11.23
C PRO A 653 36.93 -28.85 11.97
N CYS A 654 36.35 -28.29 13.01
CA CYS A 654 35.24 -28.78 13.80
C CYS A 654 34.09 -27.76 13.91
N ASP A 655 34.27 -26.51 13.48
CA ASP A 655 33.25 -25.47 13.43
C ASP A 655 32.95 -25.16 11.95
N TYR A 656 31.93 -25.80 11.38
CA TYR A 656 31.58 -25.70 9.95
C TYR A 656 30.12 -26.13 9.71
N ASN A 657 29.48 -25.65 8.63
CA ASN A 657 28.13 -26.09 8.24
C ASN A 657 28.16 -27.29 7.25
N PRO A 658 27.60 -28.47 7.60
CA PRO A 658 27.54 -29.62 6.70
C PRO A 658 26.73 -29.43 5.41
N GLU A 659 25.82 -28.45 5.31
CA GLU A 659 25.08 -28.17 4.06
C GLU A 659 25.92 -27.36 3.06
N SER A 660 26.89 -26.57 3.54
CA SER A 660 27.76 -25.67 2.76
C SER A 660 29.03 -26.34 2.23
N VAL A 661 29.28 -27.62 2.53
CA VAL A 661 30.47 -28.36 2.08
C VAL A 661 30.47 -28.57 0.55
N THR A 662 30.96 -27.59 -0.20
CA THR A 662 31.06 -27.61 -1.68
C THR A 662 32.36 -28.25 -2.18
N LEU A 663 33.43 -28.23 -1.37
CA LEU A 663 34.77 -28.68 -1.67
C LEU A 663 35.09 -30.08 -1.09
N PRO A 664 36.22 -30.71 -1.49
CA PRO A 664 36.52 -32.07 -1.10
C PRO A 664 37.35 -32.10 0.20
N GLN A 665 36.67 -32.17 1.35
CA GLN A 665 37.24 -32.30 2.70
C GLN A 665 38.56 -33.11 2.74
N THR A 666 39.66 -32.48 3.19
CA THR A 666 40.98 -33.11 3.40
C THR A 666 41.67 -32.67 4.69
N GLY A 667 42.61 -31.73 4.58
CA GLY A 667 43.41 -31.09 5.64
C GLY A 667 43.62 -31.84 6.95
N ASP A 668 43.43 -31.10 8.04
CA ASP A 668 43.51 -31.58 9.41
C ASP A 668 42.14 -32.06 9.93
N TYR A 669 41.01 -31.66 9.28
CA TYR A 669 39.67 -32.25 9.42
C TYR A 669 39.69 -33.79 9.47
N LEU A 670 40.42 -34.45 8.57
CA LEU A 670 40.47 -35.92 8.53
C LEU A 670 41.30 -36.57 9.67
N GLU A 671 42.00 -35.80 10.51
CA GLU A 671 42.65 -36.26 11.75
C GLU A 671 41.97 -35.72 13.04
N ALA A 672 40.84 -35.00 12.92
CA ALA A 672 40.03 -34.45 14.03
C ALA A 672 39.03 -35.46 14.64
N ASP A 673 38.39 -35.04 15.74
CA ASP A 673 37.43 -35.76 16.63
C ASP A 673 36.54 -34.65 17.21
N CYS A 674 35.51 -34.24 16.44
CA CYS A 674 34.85 -32.94 16.60
C CYS A 674 33.65 -32.97 17.55
N ASP A 675 32.88 -34.05 17.54
CA ASP A 675 31.80 -34.30 18.51
C ASP A 675 32.34 -34.71 19.91
N GLY A 676 33.57 -35.23 19.97
CA GLY A 676 34.22 -35.71 21.18
C GLY A 676 33.84 -37.14 21.60
N ASP A 677 33.16 -37.91 20.74
CA ASP A 677 32.83 -39.33 21.01
C ASP A 677 34.08 -40.22 21.09
N GLY A 678 35.16 -39.84 20.40
CA GLY A 678 36.42 -40.56 20.38
C GLY A 678 36.63 -41.53 19.21
N VAL A 679 35.77 -41.49 18.20
CA VAL A 679 36.11 -41.79 16.80
C VAL A 679 36.76 -40.52 16.19
N THR A 680 37.13 -40.53 14.92
CA THR A 680 37.69 -39.37 14.20
C THR A 680 36.94 -39.21 12.89
N ASN A 681 36.71 -37.98 12.41
CA ASN A 681 35.92 -37.67 11.21
C ASN A 681 36.31 -38.55 10.00
N GLY A 682 37.60 -38.89 9.86
CA GLY A 682 38.12 -39.75 8.80
C GLY A 682 37.82 -41.26 8.90
N ASP A 683 37.61 -41.80 10.10
CA ASP A 683 37.20 -43.20 10.35
C ASP A 683 35.67 -43.32 10.31
N GLU A 684 34.94 -42.33 10.83
CA GLU A 684 33.48 -42.19 10.71
C GLU A 684 33.02 -42.19 9.25
N LYS A 685 33.75 -41.46 8.40
CA LYS A 685 33.56 -41.43 6.95
C LYS A 685 33.84 -42.77 6.24
N GLU A 686 34.41 -43.78 6.91
CA GLU A 686 34.41 -45.20 6.45
C GLU A 686 33.25 -46.04 7.01
N ASP A 687 32.81 -45.81 8.26
CA ASP A 687 31.72 -46.57 8.90
C ASP A 687 30.30 -46.06 8.53
N GLY A 688 30.13 -44.75 8.35
CA GLY A 688 28.92 -44.07 7.90
C GLY A 688 28.13 -43.33 8.98
N THR A 689 28.84 -42.71 9.93
CA THR A 689 28.33 -41.88 11.05
C THR A 689 28.52 -40.38 10.78
N ASP A 690 28.03 -39.52 11.68
CA ASP A 690 28.01 -38.05 11.54
C ASP A 690 28.98 -37.35 12.53
N PRO A 691 30.09 -36.74 12.06
CA PRO A 691 31.14 -36.16 12.93
C PRO A 691 30.75 -34.96 13.81
N GLN A 692 29.48 -34.54 13.79
CA GLN A 692 28.94 -33.50 14.68
C GLN A 692 27.89 -34.05 15.68
N ASP A 693 27.49 -35.33 15.61
CA ASP A 693 26.55 -35.94 16.55
C ASP A 693 27.24 -36.96 17.49
N PRO A 694 27.55 -36.58 18.75
CA PRO A 694 28.23 -37.45 19.73
C PRO A 694 27.44 -38.71 20.14
N CYS A 695 26.26 -38.91 19.56
CA CYS A 695 25.39 -40.06 19.77
C CYS A 695 25.17 -40.92 18.50
N ASP A 696 25.55 -40.51 17.28
CA ASP A 696 25.59 -41.41 16.11
C ASP A 696 26.99 -42.01 15.92
N PHE A 697 27.41 -42.94 16.79
CA PHE A 697 28.77 -43.50 16.73
C PHE A 697 28.81 -45.04 16.71
N VAL A 698 29.94 -45.60 16.27
CA VAL A 698 30.22 -47.04 16.32
C VAL A 698 31.13 -47.36 17.51
N LEU A 699 30.57 -47.93 18.58
CA LEU A 699 31.29 -48.29 19.82
C LEU A 699 32.51 -49.23 19.65
N ASP A 700 32.60 -50.00 18.56
CA ASP A 700 33.77 -50.86 18.22
C ASP A 700 34.90 -50.05 17.51
N SER A 701 34.64 -48.78 17.17
CA SER A 701 35.49 -47.85 16.40
C SER A 701 35.99 -46.63 17.20
N GLN A 702 35.52 -46.37 18.43
CA GLN A 702 36.15 -45.39 19.34
C GLN A 702 37.65 -45.77 19.55
N THR A 703 38.58 -44.98 18.98
CA THR A 703 40.03 -45.28 19.00
C THR A 703 40.90 -44.24 19.71
N VAL A 704 40.38 -43.03 19.99
CA VAL A 704 41.00 -42.08 20.91
C VAL A 704 40.30 -42.14 22.29
N ASP A 705 40.53 -41.18 23.19
CA ASP A 705 39.96 -41.18 24.55
C ASP A 705 38.81 -40.13 24.58
N PRO A 706 37.52 -40.52 24.72
CA PRO A 706 36.36 -39.62 24.59
C PRO A 706 36.37 -38.43 25.55
N ASP A 707 35.76 -37.31 25.15
CA ASP A 707 35.77 -36.04 25.87
C ASP A 707 34.90 -36.03 27.16
N SER A 708 35.04 -34.98 27.97
CA SER A 708 34.25 -34.79 29.19
C SER A 708 32.75 -34.49 28.98
N THR A 709 32.36 -33.97 27.82
CA THR A 709 30.99 -33.69 27.39
C THR A 709 30.28 -35.01 27.08
N TRP A 710 30.82 -35.80 26.14
CA TRP A 710 30.32 -37.15 25.79
C TRP A 710 30.14 -38.04 27.02
N ASN A 711 31.13 -38.08 27.93
CA ASN A 711 31.05 -38.87 29.17
C ASN A 711 29.92 -38.43 30.12
N SER A 712 29.41 -37.21 29.98
CA SER A 712 28.31 -36.64 30.78
C SER A 712 26.96 -36.54 30.06
N SER A 713 26.94 -36.79 28.75
CA SER A 713 25.74 -36.99 27.94
C SER A 713 25.07 -38.33 28.25
N ASP A 714 23.88 -38.50 27.70
CA ASP A 714 22.96 -39.64 27.79
C ASP A 714 22.37 -39.78 26.39
N CYS A 715 22.89 -40.74 25.62
CA CYS A 715 22.73 -40.77 24.16
C CYS A 715 21.48 -41.52 23.67
N ASP A 716 20.86 -42.36 24.50
CA ASP A 716 19.57 -42.98 24.18
C ASP A 716 18.39 -42.42 25.01
N GLY A 717 18.69 -41.64 26.06
CA GLY A 717 17.72 -40.93 26.87
C GLY A 717 17.16 -41.75 28.04
N ASP A 718 17.81 -42.85 28.44
CA ASP A 718 17.37 -43.67 29.58
C ASP A 718 17.47 -42.96 30.96
N GLY A 719 18.20 -41.84 31.05
CA GLY A 719 18.47 -41.07 32.28
C GLY A 719 19.81 -41.37 32.98
N VAL A 720 20.64 -42.25 32.44
CA VAL A 720 22.00 -42.62 32.88
C VAL A 720 23.01 -41.97 31.94
N THR A 721 24.18 -41.56 32.46
CA THR A 721 25.21 -40.96 31.59
C THR A 721 26.14 -42.01 30.99
N ASN A 722 26.65 -41.72 29.80
CA ASN A 722 27.56 -42.57 29.05
C ASN A 722 28.80 -43.05 29.89
N GLU A 723 29.30 -42.29 30.87
CA GLU A 723 30.34 -42.76 31.82
C GLU A 723 29.82 -43.83 32.83
N ASP A 724 28.65 -43.60 33.47
CA ASP A 724 28.11 -44.50 34.50
C ASP A 724 27.68 -45.84 33.88
N GLU A 725 27.11 -45.80 32.67
CA GLU A 725 26.84 -46.98 31.83
C GLU A 725 28.10 -47.80 31.51
N LYS A 726 29.18 -47.12 31.13
CA LYS A 726 30.50 -47.72 30.82
C LYS A 726 31.16 -48.32 32.07
N GLU A 727 30.76 -47.91 33.30
CA GLU A 727 31.09 -48.58 34.57
C GLU A 727 30.18 -49.79 34.89
N ASP A 728 28.86 -49.70 34.69
CA ASP A 728 27.89 -50.77 35.02
C ASP A 728 27.86 -51.91 33.97
N GLY A 729 28.09 -51.59 32.71
CA GLY A 729 28.18 -52.50 31.56
C GLY A 729 26.90 -52.67 30.76
N THR A 730 26.15 -51.58 30.61
CA THR A 730 25.02 -51.37 29.69
C THR A 730 25.56 -50.89 28.30
N ASP A 731 24.71 -50.41 27.39
CA ASP A 731 25.06 -50.08 26.00
C ASP A 731 24.43 -48.71 25.64
N PRO A 732 25.19 -47.60 25.54
CA PRO A 732 24.67 -46.20 25.45
C PRO A 732 23.87 -45.80 24.20
N LEU A 733 23.28 -46.79 23.51
CA LEU A 733 22.53 -46.70 22.27
C LEU A 733 21.34 -47.72 22.27
N ASP A 734 20.98 -48.28 23.43
CA ASP A 734 19.85 -49.23 23.62
C ASP A 734 19.07 -48.86 24.90
N PRO A 735 18.06 -47.96 24.79
CA PRO A 735 17.36 -47.31 25.93
C PRO A 735 16.54 -48.27 26.82
N CYS A 736 16.66 -49.57 26.58
CA CYS A 736 16.02 -50.64 27.33
C CYS A 736 17.02 -51.61 28.04
N ASP A 737 18.35 -51.49 27.88
CA ASP A 737 19.35 -52.30 28.65
C ASP A 737 19.89 -51.57 29.90
N TYR A 738 19.18 -50.53 30.36
CA TYR A 738 19.60 -49.60 31.42
C TYR A 738 19.60 -50.14 32.87
N ASN A 739 20.20 -49.38 33.80
CA ASN A 739 20.16 -49.67 35.24
C ASN A 739 19.34 -48.64 36.06
N PRO A 740 18.11 -48.99 36.52
CA PRO A 740 17.28 -48.13 37.35
C PRO A 740 17.86 -47.71 38.74
N GLU A 741 18.97 -48.28 39.21
CA GLU A 741 19.69 -47.76 40.40
C GLU A 741 20.71 -46.64 40.06
N SER A 742 20.96 -46.38 38.77
CA SER A 742 21.99 -45.45 38.26
C SER A 742 21.45 -44.22 37.51
N ILE A 743 20.13 -44.10 37.28
CA ILE A 743 19.53 -42.88 36.68
C ILE A 743 19.91 -41.63 37.51
N THR A 744 20.48 -40.63 36.85
CA THR A 744 20.83 -39.32 37.46
C THR A 744 20.32 -38.11 36.67
N LEU A 745 19.97 -38.27 35.39
CA LEU A 745 19.36 -37.27 34.52
C LEU A 745 17.84 -37.47 34.39
N PRO A 746 17.10 -36.51 33.81
CA PRO A 746 15.74 -36.74 33.31
C PRO A 746 15.79 -37.61 32.04
N GLN A 747 14.81 -38.49 31.89
CA GLN A 747 14.69 -39.40 30.75
C GLN A 747 14.08 -38.68 29.54
N SER A 748 14.33 -39.15 28.31
CA SER A 748 13.91 -38.49 27.07
C SER A 748 12.44 -38.75 26.69
N ALA A 749 11.88 -37.92 25.80
CA ALA A 749 10.54 -38.12 25.27
C ALA A 749 10.41 -39.38 24.40
N ASP A 750 11.50 -39.78 23.73
CA ASP A 750 11.56 -41.03 22.97
C ASP A 750 11.65 -42.24 23.92
N TRP A 751 12.40 -42.13 25.02
CA TRP A 751 12.38 -43.13 26.10
C TRP A 751 10.97 -43.26 26.71
N GLU A 752 10.31 -42.14 27.02
CA GLU A 752 8.93 -42.09 27.54
C GLU A 752 7.91 -42.76 26.60
N ALA A 753 8.15 -42.73 25.29
CA ALA A 753 7.29 -43.32 24.26
C ALA A 753 7.55 -44.81 23.95
N LEU A 754 8.64 -45.40 24.47
CA LEU A 754 8.96 -46.81 24.29
C LEU A 754 8.14 -47.75 25.18
N ASP A 755 8.09 -49.03 24.80
CA ASP A 755 7.50 -50.15 25.54
C ASP A 755 8.63 -51.19 25.73
N CYS A 756 9.51 -50.94 26.70
CA CYS A 756 10.76 -51.71 26.86
C CYS A 756 10.54 -53.17 27.30
N ASP A 757 9.37 -53.46 27.86
CA ASP A 757 8.98 -54.76 28.40
C ASP A 757 8.12 -55.58 27.39
N GLY A 758 7.30 -54.91 26.57
CA GLY A 758 6.41 -55.48 25.56
C GLY A 758 4.94 -55.65 26.00
N ASP A 759 4.50 -54.94 27.03
CA ASP A 759 3.17 -54.95 27.65
C ASP A 759 2.14 -54.06 26.92
N GLY A 760 2.63 -53.04 26.20
CA GLY A 760 1.81 -52.11 25.42
C GLY A 760 1.45 -50.80 26.13
N ASN A 761 1.89 -50.64 27.38
CA ASN A 761 1.93 -49.36 28.09
C ASN A 761 3.28 -48.66 27.83
N PRO A 762 3.30 -47.38 27.40
CA PRO A 762 4.56 -46.65 27.25
C PRO A 762 5.21 -46.34 28.60
N ASN A 763 6.54 -46.25 28.59
CA ASN A 763 7.38 -45.99 29.75
C ASN A 763 6.98 -44.75 30.58
N GLU A 764 6.37 -43.70 29.98
CA GLU A 764 5.82 -42.53 30.70
C GLU A 764 4.74 -42.93 31.73
N THR A 765 3.89 -43.89 31.34
CA THR A 765 2.69 -44.32 32.08
C THR A 765 2.80 -45.72 32.68
N ASP A 766 3.90 -46.42 32.42
CA ASP A 766 4.23 -47.72 33.00
C ASP A 766 4.78 -47.57 34.45
N PRO A 767 4.14 -48.19 35.46
CA PRO A 767 4.62 -48.14 36.85
C PRO A 767 5.74 -49.14 37.19
N ASP A 768 6.06 -50.11 36.32
CA ASP A 768 7.18 -51.06 36.41
C ASP A 768 7.85 -51.30 35.01
N PRO A 769 8.45 -50.28 34.31
CA PRO A 769 8.85 -50.27 32.86
C PRO A 769 9.78 -51.36 32.27
N LEU A 770 10.08 -52.41 33.03
CA LEU A 770 10.89 -53.56 32.63
C LEU A 770 10.23 -54.90 33.00
N THR A 771 9.02 -54.92 33.61
CA THR A 771 8.39 -56.15 34.15
C THR A 771 6.85 -56.15 34.31
N ALA A 772 6.10 -56.52 33.28
CA ALA A 772 4.63 -56.53 33.21
C ALA A 772 3.86 -57.30 34.32
N ASN A 773 2.88 -56.63 34.92
CA ASN A 773 2.12 -57.06 36.10
C ASN A 773 0.59 -56.96 35.97
N ALA A 774 -0.12 -57.57 36.94
CA ALA A 774 -1.58 -57.48 37.08
C ALA A 774 -2.02 -57.70 38.54
N ASN A 775 -3.12 -57.08 38.95
CA ASN A 775 -3.58 -56.92 40.35
C ASN A 775 -5.06 -57.32 40.58
N ASP A 776 -5.42 -57.64 41.83
CA ASP A 776 -6.75 -58.20 42.18
C ASP A 776 -7.86 -57.12 42.37
N ASP A 777 -9.04 -57.32 41.77
CA ASP A 777 -10.15 -56.34 41.68
C ASP A 777 -11.40 -56.66 42.55
N TYR A 778 -12.30 -55.69 42.72
CA TYR A 778 -13.45 -55.79 43.63
C TYR A 778 -14.74 -55.12 43.12
N GLY A 779 -15.91 -55.72 43.36
CA GLY A 779 -17.22 -55.12 43.04
C GLY A 779 -18.41 -55.67 43.85
N SER A 780 -19.61 -55.10 43.66
CA SER A 780 -20.84 -55.58 44.33
C SER A 780 -22.13 -55.19 43.62
N THR A 781 -23.18 -56.03 43.67
CA THR A 781 -24.48 -55.78 43.01
C THR A 781 -25.62 -56.67 43.56
N PRO A 782 -26.92 -56.32 43.45
CA PRO A 782 -28.02 -57.27 43.67
C PRO A 782 -27.97 -58.48 42.72
N ALA A 783 -28.59 -59.60 43.10
CA ALA A 783 -28.71 -60.74 42.18
C ALA A 783 -29.68 -60.41 41.03
N LEU A 784 -29.34 -60.84 39.80
CA LEU A 784 -29.99 -60.45 38.53
C LEU A 784 -29.75 -59.00 38.07
N THR A 785 -28.94 -58.21 38.77
CA THR A 785 -28.51 -56.86 38.36
C THR A 785 -27.07 -56.93 37.87
N GLU A 786 -26.79 -56.34 36.71
CA GLU A 786 -25.44 -56.30 36.13
C GLU A 786 -24.49 -55.41 36.96
N VAL A 787 -23.19 -55.67 36.87
CA VAL A 787 -22.12 -54.79 37.37
C VAL A 787 -20.98 -54.76 36.36
N ALA A 788 -20.46 -53.56 36.09
CA ALA A 788 -19.24 -53.33 35.35
C ALA A 788 -18.08 -53.09 36.33
N ILE A 789 -16.91 -53.65 36.04
CA ILE A 789 -15.66 -53.47 36.81
C ILE A 789 -14.55 -53.24 35.77
N ASN A 790 -13.83 -52.12 35.83
CA ASN A 790 -12.59 -51.99 35.06
C ASN A 790 -11.53 -52.87 35.73
N VAL A 791 -10.79 -53.65 34.94
CA VAL A 791 -9.67 -54.48 35.44
C VAL A 791 -8.31 -53.98 34.95
N LEU A 792 -8.29 -52.89 34.19
CA LEU A 792 -7.08 -52.22 33.71
C LEU A 792 -6.81 -50.89 34.45
N GLU A 793 -7.61 -50.55 35.47
CA GLU A 793 -7.41 -49.35 36.32
C GLU A 793 -6.22 -49.51 37.29
N ASN A 794 -5.65 -50.71 37.36
CA ASN A 794 -4.68 -51.17 38.36
C ASN A 794 -3.75 -52.29 37.85
N ASP A 795 -3.83 -52.64 36.57
CA ASP A 795 -2.86 -53.50 35.88
C ASP A 795 -1.84 -52.61 35.15
N ASP A 796 -0.73 -53.18 34.68
CA ASP A 796 0.24 -52.45 33.84
C ASP A 796 -0.32 -52.15 32.44
N TYR A 797 -1.29 -52.94 31.97
CA TYR A 797 -1.76 -52.95 30.60
C TYR A 797 -2.86 -51.91 30.31
N LEU A 798 -2.72 -51.16 29.21
CA LEU A 798 -3.74 -50.22 28.73
C LEU A 798 -4.88 -50.91 27.93
N PRO A 799 -6.11 -50.32 27.86
CA PRO A 799 -7.18 -50.82 26.99
C PRO A 799 -6.96 -50.46 25.50
N ASN A 800 -7.59 -51.15 24.55
CA ASN A 800 -7.38 -50.88 23.11
C ASN A 800 -8.05 -49.58 22.60
N ASN A 801 -8.84 -48.88 23.42
CA ASN A 801 -9.35 -47.54 23.10
C ASN A 801 -8.49 -46.41 23.66
N ASP A 802 -7.42 -46.72 24.39
CA ASP A 802 -6.49 -45.72 24.91
C ASP A 802 -5.55 -45.27 23.77
N PRO A 803 -5.47 -43.97 23.44
CA PRO A 803 -4.65 -43.50 22.32
C PRO A 803 -3.15 -43.73 22.49
N ILE A 804 -2.66 -43.93 23.73
CA ILE A 804 -1.24 -44.22 24.01
C ILE A 804 -0.92 -45.71 24.11
N ASN A 805 -1.90 -46.62 23.91
CA ASN A 805 -1.62 -48.06 23.87
C ASN A 805 -0.86 -48.44 22.58
N VAL A 806 0.44 -48.71 22.70
CA VAL A 806 1.31 -49.13 21.59
C VAL A 806 1.20 -50.63 21.27
N GLY A 807 0.49 -51.40 22.10
CA GLY A 807 0.23 -52.82 21.95
C GLY A 807 -1.10 -53.18 21.27
N VAL A 808 -1.54 -54.42 21.49
CA VAL A 808 -2.94 -54.85 21.32
C VAL A 808 -3.30 -55.74 22.50
N THR A 809 -4.18 -55.24 23.36
CA THR A 809 -4.54 -55.89 24.62
C THR A 809 -5.61 -56.97 24.39
N ASN A 810 -5.49 -58.14 25.02
CA ASN A 810 -6.54 -59.17 24.99
C ASN A 810 -6.83 -59.74 26.38
N LEU A 811 -8.08 -59.57 26.86
CA LEU A 811 -8.54 -60.08 28.14
C LEU A 811 -9.23 -61.45 27.99
N SER A 812 -8.95 -62.38 28.90
CA SER A 812 -9.56 -63.71 28.86
C SER A 812 -9.80 -64.35 30.24
N ARG A 813 -10.96 -64.97 30.44
CA ARG A 813 -11.27 -65.72 31.67
C ARG A 813 -10.54 -67.06 31.73
N ILE A 814 -9.53 -67.16 32.59
CA ILE A 814 -8.81 -68.40 32.88
C ILE A 814 -9.37 -69.18 34.09
N GLY A 815 -10.20 -68.57 34.96
CA GLY A 815 -10.71 -69.24 36.17
C GLY A 815 -11.88 -68.57 36.92
N GLY A 816 -11.92 -68.75 38.24
CA GLY A 816 -12.98 -68.26 39.14
C GLY A 816 -14.22 -69.17 39.25
N ASP A 817 -15.04 -68.96 40.29
CA ASP A 817 -16.24 -69.75 40.61
C ASP A 817 -17.60 -69.08 40.28
N ALA A 818 -17.60 -67.83 39.81
CA ALA A 818 -18.77 -67.11 39.32
C ALA A 818 -19.53 -67.90 38.23
N SER A 819 -20.84 -68.09 38.43
CA SER A 819 -21.71 -68.93 37.60
C SER A 819 -22.76 -68.14 36.79
N GLY A 820 -22.78 -66.81 36.93
CA GLY A 820 -23.49 -65.88 36.05
C GLY A 820 -22.81 -65.68 34.69
N THR A 821 -23.30 -64.70 33.93
CA THR A 821 -22.73 -64.33 32.62
C THR A 821 -21.56 -63.36 32.85
N VAL A 822 -20.40 -63.64 32.25
CA VAL A 822 -19.24 -62.74 32.18
C VAL A 822 -19.00 -62.37 30.72
N THR A 823 -18.77 -61.10 30.43
CA THR A 823 -18.20 -60.61 29.15
C THR A 823 -17.07 -59.64 29.43
N PHE A 824 -15.98 -59.78 28.69
CA PHE A 824 -14.84 -58.86 28.67
C PHE A 824 -15.04 -57.88 27.52
N ASP A 825 -14.55 -56.67 27.72
CA ASP A 825 -14.42 -55.67 26.69
C ASP A 825 -12.95 -55.28 26.56
N ASP A 826 -12.28 -55.87 25.58
CA ASP A 826 -10.88 -55.56 25.24
C ASP A 826 -10.73 -54.10 24.78
N GLU A 827 -11.80 -53.47 24.27
CA GLU A 827 -11.77 -52.07 23.86
C GLU A 827 -11.70 -51.13 25.06
N THR A 828 -12.29 -51.46 26.22
CA THR A 828 -12.44 -50.51 27.34
C THR A 828 -11.90 -50.98 28.71
N GLY A 829 -11.34 -52.19 28.81
CA GLY A 829 -10.87 -52.78 30.07
C GLY A 829 -12.00 -53.29 31.00
N PHE A 830 -13.27 -53.08 30.64
CA PHE A 830 -14.40 -53.44 31.49
C PHE A 830 -14.79 -54.92 31.42
N VAL A 831 -15.01 -55.52 32.59
CA VAL A 831 -15.63 -56.83 32.77
C VAL A 831 -17.05 -56.66 33.28
N ASN A 832 -18.02 -56.98 32.42
CA ASN A 832 -19.44 -56.96 32.77
C ASN A 832 -19.88 -58.32 33.34
N TYR A 833 -20.53 -58.30 34.51
CA TYR A 833 -21.05 -59.48 35.20
C TYR A 833 -22.51 -59.35 35.62
N THR A 834 -23.36 -60.26 35.14
CA THR A 834 -24.74 -60.44 35.66
C THR A 834 -24.81 -61.70 36.54
N PRO A 835 -24.99 -61.59 37.88
CA PRO A 835 -25.14 -62.72 38.78
C PRO A 835 -26.49 -63.42 38.62
N VAL A 836 -26.52 -64.74 38.78
CA VAL A 836 -27.78 -65.50 38.77
C VAL A 836 -28.48 -65.46 40.14
N ALA A 837 -29.80 -65.56 40.16
CA ALA A 837 -30.61 -65.54 41.39
C ALA A 837 -30.19 -66.56 42.49
N SER A 838 -29.45 -67.61 42.14
CA SER A 838 -28.87 -68.57 43.10
C SER A 838 -27.62 -68.08 43.85
N GLU A 839 -27.04 -66.94 43.44
CA GLU A 839 -25.85 -66.32 44.04
C GLU A 839 -26.23 -65.22 45.06
N SER A 840 -27.52 -64.86 45.18
CA SER A 840 -28.00 -63.90 46.17
C SER A 840 -27.53 -64.25 47.60
N ASN A 841 -27.00 -63.25 48.32
CA ASN A 841 -26.35 -63.38 49.62
C ASN A 841 -25.08 -64.28 49.60
N SER A 842 -24.22 -64.10 48.60
CA SER A 842 -22.89 -64.73 48.54
C SER A 842 -21.83 -63.84 47.88
N THR A 843 -20.59 -64.32 47.82
CA THR A 843 -19.46 -63.69 47.13
C THR A 843 -18.94 -64.67 46.09
N VAL A 844 -18.61 -64.20 44.90
CA VAL A 844 -18.11 -65.00 43.76
C VAL A 844 -16.80 -64.43 43.20
N THR A 845 -16.06 -65.25 42.43
CA THR A 845 -14.76 -64.88 41.85
C THR A 845 -14.68 -65.12 40.35
N ILE A 846 -13.89 -64.29 39.66
CA ILE A 846 -13.45 -64.46 38.27
C ILE A 846 -11.92 -64.37 38.29
N ILE A 847 -11.20 -65.21 37.53
CA ILE A 847 -9.75 -65.08 37.34
C ILE A 847 -9.54 -64.83 35.85
N TYR A 848 -8.80 -63.79 35.51
CA TYR A 848 -8.52 -63.38 34.14
C TYR A 848 -7.02 -63.44 33.83
N GLN A 849 -6.69 -63.26 32.55
CA GLN A 849 -5.37 -63.06 32.00
C GLN A 849 -5.48 -61.92 30.99
N VAL A 850 -4.51 -61.02 31.04
CA VAL A 850 -4.27 -59.94 30.09
C VAL A 850 -2.99 -60.24 29.31
N CYS A 851 -2.89 -59.77 28.07
CA CYS A 851 -1.72 -59.94 27.21
C CYS A 851 -1.62 -58.83 26.16
N ASN A 852 -0.40 -58.38 25.84
CA ASN A 852 -0.10 -57.72 24.58
C ASN A 852 0.14 -58.79 23.51
N ILE A 853 -0.56 -58.72 22.38
CA ILE A 853 -0.45 -59.72 21.30
C ILE A 853 0.32 -59.24 20.06
N LEU A 854 0.91 -58.04 20.08
CA LEU A 854 1.79 -57.56 19.01
C LEU A 854 3.19 -58.19 19.03
N PRO A 855 3.94 -58.23 20.16
CA PRO A 855 5.23 -58.92 20.20
C PRO A 855 5.09 -60.44 19.99
N ASP A 856 6.08 -61.06 19.32
CA ASP A 856 6.20 -62.52 19.16
C ASP A 856 7.47 -63.03 19.87
N PRO A 857 7.37 -63.59 21.09
CA PRO A 857 6.15 -64.04 21.76
C PRO A 857 5.44 -62.95 22.59
N SER A 858 4.11 -63.07 22.69
CA SER A 858 3.22 -62.20 23.47
C SER A 858 3.56 -62.15 24.96
N VAL A 859 3.56 -60.95 25.54
CA VAL A 859 3.70 -60.66 26.98
C VAL A 859 2.34 -60.78 27.67
N CYS A 860 2.28 -61.28 28.91
CA CYS A 860 1.01 -61.56 29.60
C CYS A 860 1.10 -61.66 31.14
N ALA A 861 0.17 -61.00 31.86
CA ALA A 861 -0.06 -61.12 33.30
C ALA A 861 -1.44 -61.75 33.66
N SER A 862 -1.78 -61.90 34.96
CA SER A 862 -3.07 -62.51 35.39
C SER A 862 -3.47 -62.28 36.85
N ALA A 863 -4.71 -61.84 37.11
CA ALA A 863 -5.23 -61.60 38.47
C ALA A 863 -6.72 -62.00 38.70
N THR A 864 -7.32 -61.60 39.84
CA THR A 864 -8.61 -62.09 40.37
C THR A 864 -9.60 -61.00 40.77
N ILE A 865 -10.80 -61.03 40.18
CA ILE A 865 -11.97 -60.19 40.54
C ILE A 865 -12.80 -60.86 41.65
N TYR A 866 -13.21 -60.09 42.67
CA TYR A 866 -14.09 -60.52 43.77
C TYR A 866 -15.43 -59.72 43.82
N ILE A 867 -16.59 -60.40 43.75
CA ILE A 867 -17.91 -59.73 43.66
C ILE A 867 -18.88 -60.16 44.77
N GLU A 868 -19.44 -59.22 45.55
CA GLU A 868 -20.52 -59.48 46.54
C GLU A 868 -21.94 -59.32 45.96
N VAL A 869 -22.88 -60.22 46.33
CA VAL A 869 -24.21 -60.31 45.71
C VAL A 869 -25.39 -60.14 46.70
N GLY A 870 -26.27 -59.16 46.43
CA GLY A 870 -27.36 -58.69 47.32
C GLY A 870 -28.74 -59.38 47.22
N ALA A 871 -29.81 -58.66 47.62
CA ALA A 871 -31.21 -59.14 47.71
C ALA A 871 -32.26 -58.04 47.45
N ASN A 872 -33.51 -58.43 47.15
CA ASN A 872 -34.55 -57.56 46.55
C ASN A 872 -35.40 -56.73 47.55
N VAL A 873 -36.02 -55.65 47.04
CA VAL A 873 -36.81 -54.62 47.78
C VAL A 873 -38.08 -54.22 47.01
N LEU A 874 -39.15 -53.78 47.71
CA LEU A 874 -40.42 -53.27 47.17
C LEU A 874 -40.94 -52.13 48.07
N ASP A 875 -41.48 -51.05 47.50
CA ASP A 875 -42.05 -49.88 48.22
C ASP A 875 -43.35 -49.37 47.53
N ALA A 876 -44.28 -48.76 48.28
CA ALA A 876 -45.58 -48.28 47.76
C ALA A 876 -46.03 -46.94 48.38
N VAL A 877 -46.49 -46.00 47.53
CA VAL A 877 -46.50 -44.55 47.84
C VAL A 877 -47.86 -43.88 47.58
N ASP A 878 -48.31 -43.00 48.49
CA ASP A 878 -49.65 -42.34 48.43
C ASP A 878 -49.86 -41.43 47.18
N ASP A 879 -50.84 -41.74 46.32
CA ASP A 879 -51.25 -40.89 45.19
C ASP A 879 -52.07 -39.64 45.57
N ASN A 880 -52.01 -38.61 44.71
CA ASN A 880 -52.92 -37.46 44.76
C ASN A 880 -53.33 -37.02 43.34
N TYR A 881 -54.64 -36.83 43.09
CA TYR A 881 -55.21 -36.39 41.81
C TYR A 881 -56.27 -35.27 41.99
N THR A 882 -56.73 -34.66 40.89
CA THR A 882 -57.83 -33.68 40.90
C THR A 882 -58.85 -33.95 39.79
N ALA A 883 -60.07 -33.44 39.93
CA ALA A 883 -61.16 -33.57 38.94
C ALA A 883 -62.12 -32.36 39.00
N ASN A 884 -62.99 -32.18 38.00
CA ASN A 884 -63.98 -31.09 37.98
C ASN A 884 -65.43 -31.56 38.23
N VAL A 885 -66.25 -30.71 38.87
CA VAL A 885 -67.65 -31.05 39.16
C VAL A 885 -68.49 -31.18 37.89
N GLY A 886 -68.88 -32.41 37.55
CA GLY A 886 -69.90 -32.70 36.54
C GLY A 886 -69.48 -33.70 35.46
N GLU A 887 -68.23 -34.13 35.47
CA GLU A 887 -67.70 -35.13 34.54
C GLU A 887 -68.03 -36.57 35.00
N ASP A 888 -67.92 -37.53 34.08
CA ASP A 888 -68.43 -38.91 34.22
C ASP A 888 -67.47 -39.89 33.51
N SER A 889 -66.22 -39.93 34.00
CA SER A 889 -65.11 -40.68 33.38
C SER A 889 -64.00 -41.08 34.38
N VAL A 890 -63.03 -41.84 33.87
CA VAL A 890 -61.69 -42.00 34.46
C VAL A 890 -61.03 -40.61 34.55
N ILE A 891 -60.20 -40.38 35.58
CA ILE A 891 -59.30 -39.23 35.66
C ILE A 891 -58.17 -39.49 34.67
N ALA A 892 -57.91 -38.53 33.77
CA ALA A 892 -56.83 -38.64 32.79
C ALA A 892 -55.50 -38.98 33.48
N ASP A 893 -54.76 -39.92 32.87
CA ASP A 893 -53.39 -40.31 33.22
C ASP A 893 -53.13 -40.76 34.68
N SER A 894 -54.21 -41.00 35.44
CA SER A 894 -54.14 -41.58 36.79
C SER A 894 -53.75 -43.06 36.76
N ASN A 895 -52.77 -43.47 37.57
CA ASN A 895 -52.37 -44.86 37.75
C ASN A 895 -51.62 -45.07 39.08
N VAL A 896 -52.19 -45.89 39.98
CA VAL A 896 -51.69 -46.18 41.34
C VAL A 896 -50.43 -47.05 41.42
N LEU A 897 -49.67 -47.16 40.33
CA LEU A 897 -48.37 -47.83 40.27
C LEU A 897 -47.26 -46.92 39.69
N SER A 898 -47.61 -45.68 39.31
CA SER A 898 -46.70 -44.74 38.63
C SER A 898 -45.56 -44.23 39.52
N ASN A 899 -45.73 -44.35 40.83
CA ASN A 899 -44.85 -43.88 41.90
C ASN A 899 -44.37 -45.01 42.85
N ASP A 900 -44.73 -46.27 42.55
CA ASP A 900 -44.35 -47.47 43.31
C ASP A 900 -43.09 -48.12 42.69
N THR A 901 -42.22 -48.75 43.50
CA THR A 901 -40.91 -49.26 43.03
C THR A 901 -40.60 -50.70 43.43
N TYR A 902 -39.77 -51.37 42.62
CA TYR A 902 -39.21 -52.69 42.87
C TYR A 902 -37.72 -52.70 42.50
N ASN A 903 -36.84 -53.05 43.46
CA ASN A 903 -35.38 -52.88 43.34
C ASN A 903 -34.99 -51.47 42.81
N ASP A 904 -35.63 -50.43 43.34
CA ASP A 904 -35.48 -49.01 42.94
C ASP A 904 -35.86 -48.68 41.48
N GLY A 905 -36.31 -49.66 40.69
CA GLY A 905 -36.92 -49.47 39.37
C GLY A 905 -38.44 -49.34 39.42
N SER A 906 -39.06 -48.89 38.32
CA SER A 906 -40.51 -48.72 38.21
C SER A 906 -41.26 -50.06 38.21
N VAL A 907 -42.37 -50.15 38.94
CA VAL A 907 -43.14 -51.39 39.09
C VAL A 907 -44.23 -51.55 38.03
N THR A 908 -44.54 -52.78 37.62
CA THR A 908 -45.66 -53.06 36.70
C THR A 908 -46.58 -54.18 37.21
N LEU A 909 -47.76 -54.30 36.59
CA LEU A 909 -48.70 -55.42 36.83
C LEU A 909 -48.18 -56.81 36.38
N ALA A 910 -46.97 -56.89 35.80
CA ALA A 910 -46.27 -58.17 35.62
C ALA A 910 -45.49 -58.59 36.87
N ASP A 911 -45.05 -57.62 37.67
CA ASP A 911 -44.14 -57.79 38.81
C ASP A 911 -44.90 -57.84 40.13
N VAL A 912 -46.05 -57.14 40.21
CA VAL A 912 -46.89 -57.09 41.43
C VAL A 912 -48.38 -57.40 41.23
N ILE A 913 -49.01 -57.87 42.30
CA ILE A 913 -50.44 -58.16 42.41
C ILE A 913 -51.17 -57.00 43.11
N LEU A 914 -51.76 -56.09 42.33
CA LEU A 914 -52.55 -54.95 42.83
C LEU A 914 -53.94 -55.37 43.35
N THR A 915 -54.36 -54.79 44.49
CA THR A 915 -55.71 -54.96 45.06
C THR A 915 -56.24 -53.69 45.74
N SER A 916 -57.55 -53.42 45.66
CA SER A 916 -58.21 -52.22 46.23
C SER A 916 -59.66 -52.50 46.67
N THR A 917 -60.40 -51.47 47.13
CA THR A 917 -61.86 -51.57 47.39
C THR A 917 -62.54 -50.21 47.17
N SER A 918 -63.52 -50.16 46.26
CA SER A 918 -64.22 -48.93 45.84
C SER A 918 -65.14 -48.30 46.90
N THR A 919 -65.29 -46.97 46.81
CA THR A 919 -66.18 -46.16 47.66
C THR A 919 -67.50 -45.84 46.92
N ASN A 920 -68.30 -44.87 47.36
CA ASN A 920 -69.44 -44.39 46.56
C ASN A 920 -69.04 -43.25 45.61
N GLU A 921 -67.81 -42.75 45.76
CA GLU A 921 -67.31 -41.49 45.21
C GLU A 921 -66.10 -41.73 44.28
N LEU A 922 -65.28 -42.74 44.57
CA LEU A 922 -64.07 -43.12 43.83
C LEU A 922 -63.98 -44.63 43.57
N ILE A 923 -63.36 -44.99 42.44
CA ILE A 923 -63.07 -46.37 42.01
C ILE A 923 -61.61 -46.43 41.51
N ILE A 924 -60.86 -47.46 41.91
CA ILE A 924 -59.62 -47.88 41.24
C ILE A 924 -59.97 -49.09 40.36
N ASN A 925 -59.51 -49.08 39.11
CA ASN A 925 -59.80 -50.07 38.07
C ASN A 925 -58.78 -51.24 38.08
N GLU A 926 -59.06 -52.31 37.32
CA GLU A 926 -58.17 -53.49 37.23
C GLU A 926 -56.85 -53.21 36.49
N ASP A 927 -56.73 -52.05 35.83
CA ASP A 927 -55.53 -51.54 35.14
C ASP A 927 -54.73 -50.51 35.98
N GLY A 928 -55.18 -50.21 37.21
CA GLY A 928 -54.56 -49.21 38.09
C GLY A 928 -55.16 -47.80 38.02
N SER A 929 -56.01 -47.51 37.01
CA SER A 929 -56.55 -46.15 36.82
C SER A 929 -57.64 -45.75 37.82
N VAL A 930 -57.80 -44.45 38.08
CA VAL A 930 -58.73 -43.89 39.08
C VAL A 930 -59.92 -43.21 38.40
N SER A 931 -61.13 -43.39 38.93
CA SER A 931 -62.37 -42.83 38.36
C SER A 931 -63.26 -42.19 39.42
N VAL A 932 -63.86 -41.03 39.09
CA VAL A 932 -64.80 -40.31 39.95
C VAL A 932 -66.23 -40.69 39.59
N VAL A 933 -67.09 -40.90 40.59
CA VAL A 933 -68.50 -41.27 40.39
C VAL A 933 -69.32 -40.01 40.03
N PRO A 934 -70.16 -40.04 38.97
CA PRO A 934 -70.87 -38.86 38.47
C PRO A 934 -71.83 -38.22 39.48
N GLY A 935 -71.80 -36.89 39.52
CA GLY A 935 -72.60 -36.09 40.44
C GLY A 935 -72.00 -35.92 41.84
N THR A 936 -70.73 -36.31 42.02
CA THR A 936 -69.92 -35.91 43.19
C THR A 936 -69.80 -34.39 43.23
N GLU A 937 -70.01 -33.79 44.42
CA GLU A 937 -69.93 -32.34 44.64
C GLU A 937 -68.47 -31.91 44.89
N ALA A 938 -68.16 -30.61 44.82
CA ALA A 938 -66.80 -30.12 45.04
C ALA A 938 -66.29 -30.43 46.47
N GLY A 939 -65.07 -30.96 46.57
CA GLY A 939 -64.44 -31.39 47.82
C GLY A 939 -63.48 -32.57 47.64
N THR A 940 -62.79 -32.95 48.72
CA THR A 940 -61.74 -33.99 48.71
C THR A 940 -62.25 -35.36 49.17
N TYR A 941 -61.83 -36.42 48.49
CA TYR A 941 -62.23 -37.82 48.70
C TYR A 941 -61.00 -38.76 48.68
N THR A 942 -61.09 -39.96 49.27
CA THR A 942 -59.95 -40.91 49.32
C THR A 942 -60.37 -42.38 49.15
N ILE A 943 -59.42 -43.21 48.71
CA ILE A 943 -59.51 -44.68 48.50
C ILE A 943 -58.11 -45.30 48.72
N GLY A 944 -57.97 -46.61 48.95
CA GLY A 944 -56.67 -47.25 49.24
C GLY A 944 -56.46 -48.61 48.59
N TYR A 945 -55.18 -49.00 48.46
CA TYR A 945 -54.73 -50.18 47.72
C TYR A 945 -53.52 -50.90 48.37
N THR A 946 -53.15 -52.05 47.82
CA THR A 946 -52.07 -52.94 48.27
C THR A 946 -51.42 -53.61 47.06
N ILE A 947 -50.08 -53.70 47.06
CA ILE A 947 -49.28 -54.45 46.07
C ILE A 947 -48.45 -55.56 46.75
N CYS A 948 -48.09 -56.61 46.00
CA CYS A 948 -47.27 -57.74 46.45
C CYS A 948 -46.45 -58.32 45.28
N ASP A 949 -45.18 -58.65 45.52
CA ASP A 949 -44.27 -59.34 44.58
C ASP A 949 -44.89 -60.67 44.08
N VAL A 950 -44.86 -60.90 42.75
CA VAL A 950 -45.42 -62.08 42.07
C VAL A 950 -44.62 -63.37 42.33
N LEU A 951 -43.32 -63.26 42.61
CA LEU A 951 -42.38 -64.36 42.84
C LEU A 951 -42.21 -64.69 44.33
N ASP A 952 -42.20 -63.69 45.23
CA ASP A 952 -42.42 -63.89 46.67
C ASP A 952 -43.60 -63.09 47.22
N VAL A 953 -44.79 -63.70 47.13
CA VAL A 953 -46.09 -63.19 47.61
C VAL A 953 -46.19 -62.95 49.14
N ASN A 954 -45.07 -62.92 49.86
CA ASN A 954 -44.97 -62.47 51.25
C ASN A 954 -44.33 -61.07 51.36
N ASN A 955 -43.72 -60.56 50.28
CA ASN A 955 -43.19 -59.20 50.15
C ASN A 955 -44.29 -58.30 49.56
N CYS A 956 -44.84 -57.39 50.37
CA CYS A 956 -46.02 -56.58 50.04
C CYS A 956 -46.01 -55.25 50.80
N ASP A 957 -46.52 -54.19 50.17
CA ASP A 957 -46.79 -52.90 50.84
C ASP A 957 -48.12 -52.25 50.39
N SER A 958 -48.51 -51.09 50.94
CA SER A 958 -49.86 -50.52 50.77
C SER A 958 -49.96 -49.01 50.99
N ALA A 959 -50.59 -48.32 50.04
CA ALA A 959 -50.75 -46.87 50.01
C ALA A 959 -52.20 -46.41 49.73
N THR A 960 -52.41 -45.09 49.65
CA THR A 960 -53.72 -44.44 49.54
C THR A 960 -53.78 -43.31 48.51
N VAL A 961 -54.88 -43.27 47.77
CA VAL A 961 -55.21 -42.26 46.76
C VAL A 961 -56.08 -41.16 47.38
N THR A 962 -55.73 -39.91 47.10
CA THR A 962 -56.57 -38.73 47.35
C THR A 962 -57.03 -38.09 46.05
N VAL A 963 -58.28 -37.61 45.98
CA VAL A 963 -58.82 -36.87 44.84
C VAL A 963 -59.56 -35.60 45.31
N GLU A 964 -59.18 -34.42 44.83
CA GLU A 964 -59.92 -33.18 45.07
C GLU A 964 -60.78 -32.77 43.85
N VAL A 965 -62.07 -32.54 44.08
CA VAL A 965 -63.04 -32.14 43.05
C VAL A 965 -63.28 -30.62 43.11
N LEU A 966 -62.99 -29.91 42.02
CA LEU A 966 -62.87 -28.45 41.94
C LEU A 966 -63.95 -27.77 41.07
N GLN A 967 -63.93 -26.44 41.06
CA GLN A 967 -64.80 -25.56 40.27
C GLN A 967 -63.93 -24.49 39.59
N GLY A 968 -63.51 -24.75 38.34
CA GLY A 968 -62.31 -24.15 37.75
C GLY A 968 -62.43 -22.79 37.04
N THR A 969 -61.23 -22.22 36.79
CA THR A 969 -60.85 -21.06 35.97
C THR A 969 -59.39 -21.27 35.53
N GLY A 970 -59.02 -21.00 34.27
CA GLY A 970 -57.74 -21.47 33.66
C GLY A 970 -56.61 -20.43 33.46
N THR A 971 -55.55 -20.88 32.77
CA THR A 971 -54.25 -20.26 32.44
C THR A 971 -54.24 -19.51 31.09
N MET A 972 -53.09 -18.93 30.68
CA MET A 972 -52.93 -18.15 29.43
C MET A 972 -51.47 -18.12 28.89
N ILE A 973 -51.31 -18.08 27.57
CA ILE A 973 -50.06 -17.84 26.80
C ILE A 973 -50.07 -16.42 26.20
N ASP A 974 -48.90 -15.87 25.87
CA ASP A 974 -48.67 -14.58 25.17
C ASP A 974 -47.47 -14.76 24.21
N ALA A 975 -47.64 -14.51 22.91
CA ALA A 975 -46.60 -14.73 21.87
C ALA A 975 -46.25 -13.45 21.07
N VAL A 976 -44.99 -13.31 20.60
CA VAL A 976 -44.41 -12.03 20.18
C VAL A 976 -43.63 -12.11 18.84
N ASP A 977 -43.79 -11.12 17.96
CA ASP A 977 -43.14 -11.10 16.64
C ASP A 977 -41.60 -10.94 16.70
N ASP A 978 -40.89 -11.65 15.82
CA ASP A 978 -39.42 -11.75 15.71
C ASP A 978 -38.87 -11.09 14.44
N ASN A 979 -37.60 -10.67 14.44
CA ASN A 979 -36.91 -10.17 13.24
C ASN A 979 -35.42 -10.58 13.22
N TYR A 980 -34.91 -11.02 12.07
CA TYR A 980 -33.49 -11.34 11.82
C TYR A 980 -33.08 -10.96 10.39
N THR A 981 -31.79 -11.10 10.06
CA THR A 981 -31.19 -10.87 8.74
C THR A 981 -30.42 -12.11 8.27
N ALA A 982 -30.23 -12.27 6.97
CA ALA A 982 -29.42 -13.32 6.34
C ALA A 982 -28.87 -12.82 4.98
N SER A 983 -27.94 -13.56 4.37
CA SER A 983 -27.38 -13.25 3.04
C SER A 983 -27.77 -14.27 1.97
N VAL A 984 -27.91 -13.85 0.71
CA VAL A 984 -28.07 -14.74 -0.46
C VAL A 984 -26.85 -15.65 -0.53
N GLY A 985 -27.07 -16.95 -0.33
CA GLY A 985 -26.00 -17.97 -0.27
C GLY A 985 -25.91 -18.71 1.07
N GLU A 986 -26.56 -18.22 2.14
CA GLU A 986 -26.63 -18.94 3.43
C GLU A 986 -27.54 -20.20 3.35
N ASP A 987 -26.98 -21.29 2.86
CA ASP A 987 -27.61 -22.62 2.80
C ASP A 987 -27.66 -23.30 4.20
N GLY A 988 -28.41 -22.74 5.17
CA GLY A 988 -28.40 -23.29 6.53
C GLY A 988 -29.37 -22.71 7.56
N VAL A 989 -29.03 -22.95 8.83
CA VAL A 989 -29.64 -22.34 10.02
C VAL A 989 -29.00 -20.96 10.21
N ILE A 990 -29.82 -19.92 10.33
CA ILE A 990 -29.35 -18.56 10.64
C ILE A 990 -28.78 -18.57 12.07
N ALA A 991 -27.54 -18.11 12.22
CA ALA A 991 -26.83 -18.11 13.50
C ALA A 991 -27.62 -17.40 14.62
N ASP A 992 -27.56 -17.95 15.84
CA ASP A 992 -28.23 -17.48 17.06
C ASP A 992 -29.75 -17.20 16.98
N SER A 993 -30.41 -17.63 15.91
CA SER A 993 -31.85 -17.42 15.71
C SER A 993 -32.71 -18.37 16.57
N ASN A 994 -33.74 -17.84 17.26
CA ASN A 994 -34.72 -18.68 17.97
C ASN A 994 -36.05 -17.95 18.26
N VAL A 995 -37.15 -18.50 17.72
CA VAL A 995 -38.52 -17.93 17.84
C VAL A 995 -39.13 -17.96 19.25
N LEU A 996 -38.50 -18.61 20.23
CA LEU A 996 -39.02 -18.64 21.61
C LEU A 996 -38.31 -17.64 22.53
N SER A 997 -37.37 -16.86 22.00
CA SER A 997 -36.47 -16.00 22.79
C SER A 997 -37.19 -14.82 23.49
N ASN A 998 -38.38 -14.44 23.00
CA ASN A 998 -39.19 -13.31 23.46
C ASN A 998 -40.57 -13.73 24.06
N ASP A 999 -40.98 -14.99 23.90
CA ASP A 999 -42.30 -15.54 24.25
C ASP A 999 -42.47 -15.89 25.75
N THR A 1000 -43.71 -15.89 26.26
CA THR A 1000 -43.97 -16.20 27.68
C THR A 1000 -45.15 -17.13 27.97
N TYR A 1001 -44.97 -17.99 28.98
CA TYR A 1001 -46.01 -18.85 29.55
C TYR A 1001 -46.40 -18.37 30.95
N ASN A 1002 -47.65 -17.88 31.11
CA ASN A 1002 -48.13 -17.20 32.33
C ASN A 1002 -47.23 -16.04 32.84
N GLY A 1003 -46.35 -15.49 31.99
CA GLY A 1003 -45.47 -14.36 32.30
C GLY A 1003 -44.03 -14.70 32.72
N GLU A 1004 -43.61 -15.96 32.63
CA GLU A 1004 -42.21 -16.39 32.67
C GLU A 1004 -41.77 -16.83 31.25
N PRO A 1005 -40.48 -16.79 30.88
CA PRO A 1005 -40.01 -17.20 29.54
C PRO A 1005 -40.41 -18.63 29.19
N VAL A 1006 -40.80 -18.86 27.94
CA VAL A 1006 -41.27 -20.18 27.48
C VAL A 1006 -40.12 -21.12 27.08
N THR A 1007 -40.34 -22.43 27.15
CA THR A 1007 -39.44 -23.44 26.56
C THR A 1007 -40.23 -24.48 25.76
N LEU A 1008 -39.54 -25.23 24.88
CA LEU A 1008 -40.12 -26.36 24.14
C LEU A 1008 -40.63 -27.52 25.04
N ALA A 1009 -40.34 -27.50 26.34
CA ALA A 1009 -40.94 -28.43 27.29
C ALA A 1009 -42.35 -27.99 27.76
N ASP A 1010 -42.66 -26.69 27.67
CA ASP A 1010 -43.91 -26.09 28.12
C ASP A 1010 -44.94 -25.96 26.99
N VAL A 1011 -44.48 -25.79 25.75
CA VAL A 1011 -45.32 -25.55 24.57
C VAL A 1011 -45.02 -26.43 23.38
N ILE A 1012 -46.07 -26.74 22.62
CA ILE A 1012 -45.99 -27.29 21.27
C ILE A 1012 -45.82 -26.11 20.30
N LEU A 1013 -44.59 -25.88 19.85
CA LEU A 1013 -44.30 -24.98 18.73
C LEU A 1013 -44.82 -25.59 17.43
N THR A 1014 -45.50 -24.81 16.62
CA THR A 1014 -45.95 -25.19 15.27
C THR A 1014 -45.74 -24.08 14.27
N SER A 1015 -45.05 -24.39 13.17
CA SER A 1015 -44.85 -23.50 12.01
C SER A 1015 -45.53 -24.09 10.77
N THR A 1016 -45.48 -23.38 9.65
CA THR A 1016 -45.65 -23.98 8.33
C THR A 1016 -44.56 -23.40 7.43
N PRO A 1017 -43.56 -24.20 7.01
CA PRO A 1017 -42.51 -23.75 6.10
C PRO A 1017 -43.07 -23.08 4.85
N THR A 1018 -42.38 -22.06 4.37
CA THR A 1018 -42.71 -21.39 3.10
C THR A 1018 -41.96 -22.08 1.94
N GLU A 1019 -41.77 -21.43 0.80
CA GLU A 1019 -40.85 -21.94 -0.23
C GLU A 1019 -39.40 -21.51 0.05
N GLU A 1020 -39.20 -20.58 1.00
CA GLU A 1020 -37.99 -19.78 1.26
C GLU A 1020 -37.47 -19.89 2.70
N LEU A 1021 -38.34 -20.15 3.70
CA LEU A 1021 -37.99 -20.21 5.13
C LEU A 1021 -38.55 -21.47 5.84
N ILE A 1022 -37.79 -21.98 6.82
CA ILE A 1022 -38.14 -23.09 7.70
C ILE A 1022 -37.91 -22.66 9.15
N ILE A 1023 -38.84 -23.00 10.07
CA ILE A 1023 -38.56 -22.99 11.53
C ILE A 1023 -38.41 -24.46 11.95
N ASN A 1024 -37.30 -24.76 12.61
CA ASN A 1024 -36.86 -26.10 13.02
C ASN A 1024 -37.55 -26.57 14.33
N GLU A 1025 -37.42 -27.85 14.66
CA GLU A 1025 -38.04 -28.44 15.86
C GLU A 1025 -37.42 -27.93 17.19
N ASP A 1026 -36.25 -27.27 17.13
CA ASP A 1026 -35.57 -26.60 18.25
C ASP A 1026 -35.87 -25.08 18.35
N GLY A 1027 -36.70 -24.55 17.45
CA GLY A 1027 -37.08 -23.13 17.39
C GLY A 1027 -36.14 -22.25 16.57
N SER A 1028 -35.01 -22.77 16.06
CA SER A 1028 -34.15 -22.03 15.14
C SER A 1028 -34.78 -21.82 13.76
N ILE A 1029 -34.29 -20.84 13.00
CA ILE A 1029 -34.78 -20.51 11.65
C ILE A 1029 -33.71 -20.87 10.61
N SER A 1030 -34.13 -21.47 9.49
CA SER A 1030 -33.29 -21.77 8.34
C SER A 1030 -33.82 -21.11 7.07
N VAL A 1031 -32.90 -20.64 6.23
CA VAL A 1031 -33.19 -20.21 4.85
C VAL A 1031 -33.17 -21.43 3.94
N VAL A 1032 -34.03 -21.45 2.93
CA VAL A 1032 -34.04 -22.51 1.90
C VAL A 1032 -33.02 -22.18 0.81
N PRO A 1033 -32.14 -23.13 0.43
CA PRO A 1033 -31.13 -22.92 -0.61
C PRO A 1033 -31.63 -22.29 -1.90
N GLY A 1034 -30.93 -21.23 -2.35
CA GLY A 1034 -31.29 -20.46 -3.54
C GLY A 1034 -32.47 -19.50 -3.36
N THR A 1035 -32.70 -19.00 -2.15
CA THR A 1035 -33.62 -17.86 -1.90
C THR A 1035 -33.00 -16.57 -2.45
N GLU A 1036 -33.76 -15.83 -3.26
CA GLU A 1036 -33.36 -14.53 -3.85
C GLU A 1036 -33.34 -13.41 -2.77
N ALA A 1037 -32.71 -12.26 -3.07
CA ALA A 1037 -32.68 -11.13 -2.12
C ALA A 1037 -34.07 -10.50 -1.91
N GLY A 1038 -34.41 -10.20 -0.66
CA GLY A 1038 -35.65 -9.53 -0.27
C GLY A 1038 -36.13 -9.85 1.15
N THR A 1039 -37.22 -9.19 1.57
CA THR A 1039 -37.82 -9.42 2.90
C THR A 1039 -38.87 -10.54 2.87
N TYR A 1040 -38.63 -11.60 3.65
CA TYR A 1040 -39.48 -12.80 3.78
C TYR A 1040 -40.12 -12.88 5.18
N THR A 1041 -41.23 -13.61 5.31
CA THR A 1041 -41.93 -13.79 6.61
C THR A 1041 -42.46 -15.20 6.78
N ILE A 1042 -42.35 -15.75 7.99
CA ILE A 1042 -42.91 -17.05 8.37
C ILE A 1042 -43.66 -16.95 9.70
N GLY A 1043 -44.88 -17.51 9.74
CA GLY A 1043 -45.74 -17.51 10.92
C GLY A 1043 -45.64 -18.79 11.74
N TYR A 1044 -45.65 -18.66 13.07
CA TYR A 1044 -45.68 -19.77 14.01
C TYR A 1044 -46.80 -19.61 15.04
N THR A 1045 -46.96 -20.63 15.88
CA THR A 1045 -47.98 -20.71 16.93
C THR A 1045 -47.49 -21.63 18.03
N ILE A 1046 -47.48 -21.13 19.26
CA ILE A 1046 -47.19 -21.92 20.46
C ILE A 1046 -48.48 -22.28 21.19
N CYS A 1047 -48.64 -23.55 21.53
CA CYS A 1047 -49.77 -24.08 22.29
C CYS A 1047 -49.30 -24.71 23.60
N ASP A 1048 -49.99 -24.45 24.71
CA ASP A 1048 -49.81 -25.13 26.00
C ASP A 1048 -49.84 -26.66 25.81
N VAL A 1049 -48.76 -27.35 26.22
CA VAL A 1049 -48.62 -28.79 26.01
C VAL A 1049 -49.67 -29.61 26.77
N LEU A 1050 -50.32 -29.03 27.79
CA LEU A 1050 -51.35 -29.64 28.62
C LEU A 1050 -52.79 -29.18 28.25
N ASP A 1051 -52.96 -27.99 27.67
CA ASP A 1051 -54.21 -27.57 27.01
C ASP A 1051 -53.96 -26.99 25.62
N VAL A 1052 -53.98 -27.86 24.60
CA VAL A 1052 -53.82 -27.51 23.17
C VAL A 1052 -54.91 -26.61 22.56
N ASN A 1053 -55.72 -25.95 23.39
CA ASN A 1053 -56.65 -24.87 23.03
C ASN A 1053 -56.22 -23.50 23.61
N ASN A 1054 -55.23 -23.49 24.50
CA ASN A 1054 -54.55 -22.32 25.07
C ASN A 1054 -53.28 -22.07 24.24
N CYS A 1055 -53.44 -21.33 23.14
CA CYS A 1055 -52.37 -21.04 22.18
C CYS A 1055 -52.37 -19.57 21.79
N ASP A 1056 -51.21 -19.07 21.35
CA ASP A 1056 -51.09 -17.77 20.68
C ASP A 1056 -50.14 -17.84 19.47
N SER A 1057 -50.16 -16.83 18.61
CA SER A 1057 -49.53 -16.85 17.28
C SER A 1057 -48.78 -15.57 16.94
N ALA A 1058 -47.53 -15.71 16.48
CA ALA A 1058 -46.64 -14.62 16.08
C ALA A 1058 -45.97 -14.88 14.71
N THR A 1059 -45.18 -13.91 14.23
CA THR A 1059 -44.49 -13.94 12.94
C THR A 1059 -43.02 -13.56 13.06
N VAL A 1060 -42.17 -14.28 12.32
CA VAL A 1060 -40.77 -13.94 12.08
C VAL A 1060 -40.65 -13.20 10.76
N THR A 1061 -39.90 -12.10 10.74
CA THR A 1061 -39.43 -11.42 9.53
C THR A 1061 -37.95 -11.69 9.32
N ILE A 1062 -37.56 -12.09 8.11
CA ILE A 1062 -36.16 -12.23 7.70
C ILE A 1062 -35.90 -11.29 6.53
N GLU A 1063 -34.89 -10.44 6.62
CA GLU A 1063 -34.39 -9.68 5.47
C GLU A 1063 -33.19 -10.41 4.89
N VAL A 1064 -33.35 -10.98 3.68
CA VAL A 1064 -32.28 -11.63 2.93
C VAL A 1064 -31.62 -10.58 2.06
N LEU A 1065 -30.41 -10.16 2.43
CA LEU A 1065 -29.60 -9.21 1.67
C LEU A 1065 -28.94 -9.94 0.50
N GLN A 1066 -28.73 -9.25 -0.62
CA GLN A 1066 -27.82 -9.78 -1.65
C GLN A 1066 -26.42 -9.83 -1.02
N GLY A 1067 -25.76 -10.98 -1.06
CA GLY A 1067 -24.34 -11.04 -0.75
C GLY A 1067 -23.56 -10.39 -1.88
N GLU A 1068 -22.51 -9.66 -1.55
CA GLU A 1068 -21.48 -9.32 -2.54
C GLU A 1068 -20.90 -10.64 -3.07
N ASP A 1069 -20.93 -10.83 -4.39
CA ASP A 1069 -20.15 -11.90 -5.01
C ASP A 1069 -18.67 -11.55 -4.83
N ASN A 1070 -17.79 -12.52 -4.51
CA ASN A 1070 -16.35 -12.27 -4.56
C ASN A 1070 -15.97 -11.91 -6.00
N VAL A 1071 -15.69 -10.64 -6.30
CA VAL A 1071 -15.35 -10.21 -7.67
C VAL A 1071 -13.87 -10.43 -7.88
N ILE A 1072 -13.55 -11.40 -8.74
CA ILE A 1072 -12.23 -11.49 -9.37
C ILE A 1072 -12.31 -10.68 -10.67
N ASP A 1073 -11.57 -9.57 -10.75
CA ASP A 1073 -11.50 -8.72 -11.94
C ASP A 1073 -10.10 -8.88 -12.57
N ALA A 1074 -10.07 -9.10 -13.88
CA ALA A 1074 -8.84 -9.40 -14.61
C ALA A 1074 -8.65 -8.38 -15.73
N ILE A 1075 -7.63 -7.53 -15.61
CA ILE A 1075 -7.52 -6.28 -16.37
C ILE A 1075 -6.59 -6.43 -17.58
N ASP A 1076 -7.01 -5.96 -18.77
CA ASP A 1076 -6.24 -6.05 -20.03
C ASP A 1076 -4.96 -5.19 -19.95
N ASP A 1077 -3.80 -5.79 -19.67
CA ASP A 1077 -2.50 -5.11 -19.54
C ASP A 1077 -1.81 -4.76 -20.89
N ALA A 1078 -0.88 -3.80 -20.85
CA ALA A 1078 -0.14 -3.31 -22.02
C ALA A 1078 1.35 -3.11 -21.73
N TYR A 1079 2.21 -3.66 -22.59
CA TYR A 1079 3.67 -3.48 -22.54
C TYR A 1079 4.25 -3.10 -23.91
N ASN A 1080 5.45 -2.52 -23.90
CA ASN A 1080 6.24 -2.26 -25.10
C ASN A 1080 7.45 -3.21 -25.16
N ALA A 1081 7.89 -3.62 -26.35
CA ALA A 1081 9.05 -4.49 -26.49
C ALA A 1081 9.87 -4.25 -27.77
N GLY A 1082 11.18 -4.08 -27.61
CA GLY A 1082 12.11 -4.02 -28.74
C GLY A 1082 12.11 -5.29 -29.60
N ALA A 1083 12.34 -5.15 -30.91
CA ALA A 1083 12.32 -6.26 -31.88
C ALA A 1083 13.42 -7.34 -31.71
N GLY A 1084 14.15 -7.37 -30.58
CA GLY A 1084 15.05 -8.45 -30.21
C GLY A 1084 14.31 -9.72 -29.78
N GLY A 1085 13.30 -9.56 -28.92
CA GLY A 1085 12.67 -10.64 -28.15
C GLY A 1085 13.51 -11.06 -26.93
N GLY A 1086 12.83 -11.46 -25.85
CA GLY A 1086 13.39 -11.69 -24.52
C GLY A 1086 12.27 -11.75 -23.47
N LEU A 1087 12.63 -11.73 -22.19
CA LEU A 1087 11.71 -11.29 -21.12
C LEU A 1087 11.45 -9.78 -21.31
N ILE A 1088 10.26 -9.29 -20.95
CA ILE A 1088 10.01 -7.85 -20.78
C ILE A 1088 10.33 -7.54 -19.32
N ALA A 1089 11.26 -6.60 -19.08
CA ALA A 1089 11.59 -6.15 -17.72
C ALA A 1089 10.34 -5.59 -17.01
N ASN A 1090 10.28 -5.79 -15.70
CA ASN A 1090 9.23 -5.29 -14.80
C ASN A 1090 7.79 -5.56 -15.31
N SER A 1091 7.59 -6.71 -15.96
CA SER A 1091 6.25 -7.17 -16.38
C SER A 1091 5.74 -8.25 -15.44
N ASP A 1092 4.53 -8.05 -14.89
CA ASP A 1092 3.73 -9.06 -14.21
C ASP A 1092 2.25 -8.81 -14.51
N VAL A 1093 1.55 -9.85 -14.97
CA VAL A 1093 0.13 -9.80 -15.35
C VAL A 1093 -0.83 -9.86 -14.16
N LEU A 1094 -0.33 -9.81 -12.92
CA LEU A 1094 -1.15 -9.80 -11.70
C LEU A 1094 -1.16 -8.45 -10.99
N PHE A 1095 -0.27 -7.51 -11.35
CA PHE A 1095 -0.09 -6.24 -10.63
C PHE A 1095 -1.37 -5.38 -10.58
N ASN A 1096 -2.20 -5.46 -11.61
CA ASN A 1096 -3.48 -4.76 -11.75
C ASN A 1096 -4.71 -5.70 -11.73
N ASP A 1097 -4.55 -6.98 -11.43
CA ASP A 1097 -5.67 -7.92 -11.25
C ASP A 1097 -6.12 -7.88 -9.77
N THR A 1098 -7.44 -7.88 -9.51
CA THR A 1098 -7.96 -7.80 -8.13
C THR A 1098 -8.91 -8.94 -7.74
N LEU A 1099 -8.95 -9.24 -6.45
CA LEU A 1099 -9.95 -10.08 -5.79
C LEU A 1099 -10.61 -9.27 -4.67
N ASN A 1100 -11.87 -8.91 -4.88
CA ASN A 1100 -12.66 -8.05 -3.99
C ASN A 1100 -12.14 -6.59 -3.87
N GLY A 1101 -11.31 -6.14 -4.82
CA GLY A 1101 -10.67 -4.82 -4.81
C GLY A 1101 -9.22 -4.82 -4.29
N GLU A 1102 -8.79 -5.90 -3.63
CA GLU A 1102 -7.39 -6.09 -3.21
C GLU A 1102 -6.57 -6.72 -4.36
N ILE A 1103 -5.32 -6.32 -4.54
CA ILE A 1103 -4.42 -6.87 -5.58
C ILE A 1103 -4.18 -8.38 -5.35
N VAL A 1104 -4.21 -9.19 -6.42
CA VAL A 1104 -4.05 -10.65 -6.30
C VAL A 1104 -2.59 -11.10 -6.32
N SER A 1105 -2.29 -12.13 -5.52
CA SER A 1105 -0.99 -12.81 -5.56
C SER A 1105 -1.09 -14.26 -6.06
N LEU A 1106 0.05 -14.87 -6.39
CA LEU A 1106 0.13 -16.27 -6.87
C LEU A 1106 -0.29 -17.34 -5.83
N ILE A 1107 -0.54 -16.97 -4.56
CA ILE A 1107 -1.16 -17.87 -3.58
C ILE A 1107 -2.70 -17.80 -3.60
N ASP A 1108 -3.27 -16.66 -4.02
CA ASP A 1108 -4.72 -16.41 -4.04
C ASP A 1108 -5.39 -16.83 -5.36
N VAL A 1109 -4.65 -16.79 -6.48
CA VAL A 1109 -5.17 -17.10 -7.82
C VAL A 1109 -4.40 -18.17 -8.57
N ILE A 1110 -5.14 -18.94 -9.38
CA ILE A 1110 -4.60 -19.94 -10.31
C ILE A 1110 -4.45 -19.29 -11.69
N LEU A 1111 -3.31 -18.62 -11.93
CA LEU A 1111 -2.99 -18.04 -13.24
C LEU A 1111 -2.84 -19.11 -14.32
N THR A 1112 -3.54 -18.95 -15.45
CA THR A 1112 -3.41 -19.83 -16.62
C THR A 1112 -3.38 -19.07 -17.94
N SER A 1113 -2.42 -19.39 -18.81
CA SER A 1113 -2.30 -18.79 -20.15
C SER A 1113 -2.26 -19.83 -21.28
N THR A 1114 -2.34 -19.39 -22.53
CA THR A 1114 -2.02 -20.24 -23.69
C THR A 1114 -0.99 -19.54 -24.58
N PRO A 1115 0.29 -19.95 -24.54
CA PRO A 1115 1.36 -19.32 -25.32
C PRO A 1115 1.06 -19.25 -26.82
N THR A 1116 1.43 -18.11 -27.41
CA THR A 1116 1.15 -17.81 -28.82
C THR A 1116 2.37 -18.12 -29.70
N ASN A 1117 2.44 -17.56 -30.92
CA ASN A 1117 3.66 -17.64 -31.74
C ASN A 1117 4.63 -16.47 -31.51
N GLY A 1118 4.27 -15.49 -30.66
CA GLY A 1118 5.02 -14.25 -30.44
C GLY A 1118 5.17 -13.86 -28.96
N LEU A 1119 4.23 -14.27 -28.11
CA LEU A 1119 4.17 -13.97 -26.67
C LEU A 1119 3.92 -15.23 -25.84
N THR A 1120 4.52 -15.26 -24.64
CA THR A 1120 4.35 -16.25 -23.57
C THR A 1120 4.14 -15.48 -22.26
N ILE A 1121 3.27 -15.98 -21.39
CA ILE A 1121 3.18 -15.58 -19.97
C ILE A 1121 3.79 -16.73 -19.18
N ASN A 1122 4.68 -16.41 -18.24
CA ASN A 1122 5.46 -17.36 -17.45
C ASN A 1122 4.66 -17.86 -16.22
N GLU A 1123 5.22 -18.80 -15.46
CA GLU A 1123 4.55 -19.34 -14.25
C GLU A 1123 4.60 -18.37 -13.06
N ASN A 1124 5.45 -17.34 -13.12
CA ASN A 1124 5.55 -16.23 -12.15
C ASN A 1124 4.90 -14.93 -12.69
N GLY A 1125 3.84 -15.02 -13.48
CA GLY A 1125 3.15 -13.85 -14.05
C GLY A 1125 3.86 -13.17 -15.24
N SER A 1126 5.19 -13.07 -15.23
CA SER A 1126 5.95 -12.26 -16.19
C SER A 1126 5.80 -12.57 -17.69
N VAL A 1127 5.99 -11.55 -18.55
CA VAL A 1127 5.70 -11.61 -19.99
C VAL A 1127 6.98 -11.75 -20.84
N SER A 1128 6.97 -12.68 -21.81
CA SER A 1128 8.12 -12.96 -22.69
C SER A 1128 7.79 -12.94 -24.17
N VAL A 1129 8.59 -12.21 -24.96
CA VAL A 1129 8.48 -12.06 -26.42
C VAL A 1129 9.39 -13.05 -27.15
N ALA A 1130 8.82 -13.84 -28.06
CA ALA A 1130 9.55 -14.85 -28.83
C ALA A 1130 10.60 -14.22 -29.78
N PRO A 1131 11.87 -14.68 -29.77
CA PRO A 1131 12.92 -14.12 -30.64
C PRO A 1131 12.59 -14.19 -32.14
N GLY A 1132 12.72 -13.05 -32.83
CA GLY A 1132 12.39 -12.91 -34.24
C GLY A 1132 10.90 -12.62 -34.53
N THR A 1133 10.14 -12.20 -33.52
CA THR A 1133 8.85 -11.52 -33.69
C THR A 1133 9.02 -10.27 -34.58
N GLN A 1134 8.00 -9.92 -35.36
CA GLN A 1134 8.06 -8.80 -36.31
C GLN A 1134 7.47 -7.53 -35.68
N PRO A 1135 7.82 -6.32 -36.14
CA PRO A 1135 7.18 -5.11 -35.62
C PRO A 1135 5.66 -5.05 -35.86
N GLY A 1136 4.94 -4.45 -34.91
CA GLY A 1136 3.49 -4.33 -34.79
C GLY A 1136 2.93 -4.96 -33.51
N THR A 1137 1.65 -4.70 -33.21
CA THR A 1137 0.97 -5.19 -32.00
C THR A 1137 0.70 -6.70 -31.99
N TYR A 1138 0.93 -7.33 -30.83
CA TYR A 1138 0.59 -8.71 -30.48
C TYR A 1138 -0.33 -8.75 -29.26
N THR A 1139 -1.08 -9.83 -29.09
CA THR A 1139 -1.86 -10.10 -27.87
C THR A 1139 -1.81 -11.56 -27.46
N ILE A 1140 -1.85 -11.81 -26.15
CA ILE A 1140 -2.07 -13.11 -25.52
C ILE A 1140 -3.18 -12.96 -24.48
N LYS A 1141 -3.96 -14.02 -24.24
CA LYS A 1141 -4.95 -14.04 -23.15
C LYS A 1141 -4.50 -14.99 -22.05
N TYR A 1142 -4.77 -14.60 -20.82
CA TYR A 1142 -4.71 -15.43 -19.65
C TYR A 1142 -6.09 -15.53 -18.98
N THR A 1143 -6.12 -16.17 -17.82
CA THR A 1143 -7.30 -16.43 -17.01
C THR A 1143 -6.80 -16.67 -15.60
N ILE A 1144 -7.15 -15.78 -14.67
CA ILE A 1144 -7.02 -16.03 -13.23
C ILE A 1144 -8.31 -16.68 -12.72
N CYS A 1145 -8.18 -17.51 -11.69
CA CYS A 1145 -9.28 -18.16 -11.00
C CYS A 1145 -8.98 -18.16 -9.51
N GLU A 1146 -9.96 -17.82 -8.66
CA GLU A 1146 -9.83 -17.85 -7.20
C GLU A 1146 -9.40 -19.25 -6.74
N ALA A 1147 -8.28 -19.36 -6.01
CA ALA A 1147 -7.73 -20.64 -5.58
C ALA A 1147 -8.68 -21.39 -4.63
N ALA A 1148 -9.41 -20.66 -3.78
CA ALA A 1148 -10.44 -21.19 -2.89
C ALA A 1148 -11.71 -21.63 -3.65
N ASN A 1149 -12.05 -20.98 -4.76
CA ASN A 1149 -13.21 -21.31 -5.60
C ASN A 1149 -12.86 -21.28 -7.11
N PRO A 1150 -12.30 -22.36 -7.68
CA PRO A 1150 -11.91 -22.43 -9.10
C PRO A 1150 -13.07 -22.48 -10.13
N ASN A 1151 -14.22 -21.90 -9.79
CA ASN A 1151 -15.31 -21.55 -10.71
C ASN A 1151 -15.50 -20.02 -10.82
N ASN A 1152 -14.93 -19.25 -9.90
CA ASN A 1152 -14.80 -17.80 -9.96
C ASN A 1152 -13.51 -17.47 -10.71
N CYS A 1153 -13.63 -16.90 -11.90
CA CYS A 1153 -12.51 -16.65 -12.82
C CYS A 1153 -12.88 -15.52 -13.79
N ASP A 1154 -11.92 -14.66 -14.15
CA ASP A 1154 -12.03 -13.81 -15.34
C ASP A 1154 -10.75 -13.80 -16.21
N THR A 1155 -10.77 -13.05 -17.31
CA THR A 1155 -9.97 -13.33 -18.51
C THR A 1155 -9.46 -12.08 -19.23
N ALA A 1156 -8.37 -11.49 -18.73
CA ALA A 1156 -7.62 -10.38 -19.32
C ALA A 1156 -6.86 -10.69 -20.64
N THR A 1157 -6.19 -9.68 -21.19
CA THR A 1157 -5.48 -9.65 -22.48
C THR A 1157 -4.21 -8.78 -22.45
N VAL A 1158 -3.06 -9.37 -22.16
CA VAL A 1158 -1.78 -8.70 -22.44
C VAL A 1158 -1.70 -8.27 -23.90
N ARG A 1159 -1.54 -6.96 -24.14
CA ARG A 1159 -1.11 -6.34 -25.40
C ARG A 1159 0.39 -6.06 -25.34
N VAL A 1160 1.12 -6.42 -26.40
CA VAL A 1160 2.52 -6.01 -26.57
C VAL A 1160 2.71 -5.31 -27.91
N GLU A 1161 3.16 -4.06 -27.90
CA GLU A 1161 3.60 -3.35 -29.10
C GLU A 1161 5.08 -3.69 -29.38
N VAL A 1162 5.42 -4.00 -30.64
CA VAL A 1162 6.81 -4.34 -31.04
C VAL A 1162 7.31 -3.33 -32.07
N ASP A 1163 8.39 -2.62 -31.77
CA ASP A 1163 8.76 -1.42 -32.52
C ASP A 1163 9.74 -1.63 -33.70
N ASN A 1164 9.91 -0.59 -34.53
CA ASN A 1164 10.73 -0.65 -35.75
C ASN A 1164 11.70 0.55 -35.91
N ILE A 1165 12.94 0.24 -36.29
CA ILE A 1165 13.99 1.21 -36.63
C ILE A 1165 13.58 2.11 -37.82
N GLU A 1166 13.46 3.43 -37.62
CA GLU A 1166 13.15 4.39 -38.69
C GLU A 1166 13.97 5.70 -38.61
N VAL A 1167 14.59 6.09 -39.73
CA VAL A 1167 15.38 7.32 -39.87
C VAL A 1167 14.48 8.47 -40.33
N ASN A 1168 14.47 9.60 -39.61
CA ASN A 1168 13.69 10.77 -40.00
C ASN A 1168 14.18 11.34 -41.36
N GLN A 1169 13.24 11.75 -42.21
CA GLN A 1169 13.52 12.22 -43.58
C GLN A 1169 13.56 13.75 -43.70
N MET A 1170 13.34 14.49 -42.61
CA MET A 1170 13.44 15.94 -42.56
C MET A 1170 14.44 16.39 -41.49
N LEU A 1171 15.03 17.56 -41.71
CA LEU A 1171 15.96 18.24 -40.81
C LEU A 1171 15.75 19.75 -40.95
N THR A 1172 15.60 20.45 -39.84
CA THR A 1172 15.36 21.89 -39.75
C THR A 1172 16.32 22.50 -38.72
N PRO A 1173 17.63 22.69 -39.06
CA PRO A 1173 18.59 23.27 -38.12
C PRO A 1173 18.40 24.79 -38.03
N ASN A 1174 17.41 25.23 -37.26
CA ASN A 1174 17.04 26.63 -37.10
C ASN A 1174 16.80 27.10 -35.65
N GLY A 1175 17.01 26.26 -34.64
CA GLY A 1175 16.81 26.63 -33.24
C GLY A 1175 15.33 26.79 -32.92
N ASP A 1176 14.55 25.74 -33.17
CA ASP A 1176 13.17 25.58 -32.67
C ASP A 1176 12.98 24.21 -31.99
N LEU A 1177 14.11 23.53 -31.70
CA LEU A 1177 14.28 22.16 -31.19
C LEU A 1177 13.63 21.06 -32.06
N LYS A 1178 12.81 21.44 -33.05
CA LYS A 1178 11.91 20.54 -33.78
C LYS A 1178 12.58 20.10 -35.09
N ASN A 1179 13.29 18.98 -34.98
CA ASN A 1179 14.15 18.36 -36.00
C ASN A 1179 15.45 19.15 -36.27
N ASP A 1180 15.99 19.86 -35.28
CA ASP A 1180 17.29 20.56 -35.38
C ASP A 1180 18.45 19.58 -35.69
N PHE A 1181 18.36 18.34 -35.16
CA PHE A 1181 19.20 17.20 -35.54
C PHE A 1181 18.38 16.04 -36.16
N LEU A 1182 19.09 15.09 -36.79
CA LEU A 1182 18.47 13.93 -37.43
C LEU A 1182 18.09 12.85 -36.41
N PHE A 1183 16.84 12.81 -35.99
CA PHE A 1183 16.34 11.74 -35.11
C PHE A 1183 16.20 10.39 -35.84
N ILE A 1184 16.46 9.28 -35.13
CA ILE A 1184 16.27 7.90 -35.59
C ILE A 1184 15.49 7.13 -34.51
N ARG A 1185 14.25 6.73 -34.77
CA ARG A 1185 13.44 5.91 -33.82
C ARG A 1185 14.02 4.50 -33.71
N GLY A 1186 14.01 3.91 -32.52
CA GLY A 1186 14.48 2.55 -32.28
C GLY A 1186 16.01 2.40 -32.17
N VAL A 1187 16.75 3.49 -31.99
CA VAL A 1187 18.22 3.49 -32.06
C VAL A 1187 18.86 2.74 -30.88
N GLU A 1188 18.21 2.80 -29.72
CA GLU A 1188 18.48 2.07 -28.48
C GLU A 1188 18.57 0.55 -28.70
N TYR A 1189 17.79 -0.02 -29.63
CA TYR A 1189 17.81 -1.45 -29.94
C TYR A 1189 18.97 -1.89 -30.89
N ILE A 1190 19.97 -1.05 -31.10
CA ILE A 1190 21.06 -1.24 -32.08
C ILE A 1190 22.42 -1.41 -31.40
N LYS A 1191 23.01 -2.61 -31.50
CA LYS A 1191 24.33 -2.92 -30.90
C LYS A 1191 25.52 -2.22 -31.56
N SER A 1192 25.39 -1.78 -32.82
CA SER A 1192 26.32 -0.84 -33.45
C SER A 1192 25.73 -0.28 -34.75
N SER A 1193 26.10 0.96 -35.10
CA SER A 1193 25.52 1.64 -36.27
C SER A 1193 26.56 2.44 -37.06
N SER A 1194 26.25 2.82 -38.30
CA SER A 1194 27.03 3.78 -39.08
C SER A 1194 26.21 4.48 -40.15
N ILE A 1195 26.15 5.81 -40.06
CA ILE A 1195 25.40 6.68 -40.98
C ILE A 1195 26.34 7.53 -41.83
N LYS A 1196 26.05 7.63 -43.14
CA LYS A 1196 26.90 8.31 -44.12
C LYS A 1196 26.05 9.15 -45.06
N ILE A 1197 26.18 10.47 -44.97
CA ILE A 1197 25.29 11.42 -45.65
C ILE A 1197 26.04 12.10 -46.79
N PHE A 1198 25.39 12.15 -47.94
CA PHE A 1198 25.95 12.60 -49.21
C PHE A 1198 25.12 13.73 -49.81
N ASN A 1199 25.79 14.77 -50.32
CA ASN A 1199 25.10 15.78 -51.12
C ASN A 1199 24.73 15.24 -52.51
N ARG A 1200 23.85 15.96 -53.22
CA ARG A 1200 23.37 15.68 -54.59
C ARG A 1200 24.42 15.45 -55.70
N TRP A 1201 25.72 15.58 -55.40
CA TRP A 1201 26.83 15.26 -56.31
C TRP A 1201 27.58 13.97 -55.93
N GLY A 1202 27.13 13.24 -54.90
CA GLY A 1202 27.79 12.05 -54.36
C GLY A 1202 29.05 12.37 -53.56
N THR A 1203 29.11 13.55 -52.94
CA THR A 1203 30.21 13.92 -52.01
C THR A 1203 29.72 13.76 -50.59
N LEU A 1204 30.47 13.00 -49.79
CA LEU A 1204 30.24 12.79 -48.36
C LEU A 1204 30.31 14.14 -47.61
N VAL A 1205 29.34 14.39 -46.73
CA VAL A 1205 29.26 15.60 -45.91
C VAL A 1205 29.23 15.30 -44.41
N PHE A 1206 28.75 14.12 -44.01
CA PHE A 1206 28.78 13.59 -42.64
C PHE A 1206 29.03 12.08 -42.68
N GLU A 1207 29.72 11.54 -41.67
CA GLU A 1207 30.05 10.13 -41.47
C GLU A 1207 30.24 9.89 -39.97
N GLY A 1208 29.29 9.19 -39.33
CA GLY A 1208 29.30 8.81 -37.91
C GLY A 1208 29.09 7.31 -37.72
N ASN A 1209 29.44 6.78 -36.55
CA ASN A 1209 29.24 5.36 -36.18
C ASN A 1209 28.89 5.29 -34.69
N ASN A 1210 27.95 4.41 -34.32
CA ASN A 1210 27.22 4.40 -33.05
C ASN A 1210 26.40 5.69 -32.85
N TYR A 1211 25.58 6.00 -33.85
CA TYR A 1211 24.50 6.99 -33.74
C TYR A 1211 23.49 6.54 -32.67
N ASP A 1212 22.99 7.50 -31.89
CA ASP A 1212 22.37 7.33 -30.56
C ASP A 1212 21.22 8.33 -30.27
N ASN A 1213 21.03 9.35 -31.11
CA ASN A 1213 20.14 10.52 -30.92
C ASN A 1213 20.58 11.54 -29.84
N VAL A 1214 21.58 11.24 -29.02
CA VAL A 1214 22.12 12.15 -28.00
C VAL A 1214 23.50 12.64 -28.43
N ASN A 1215 24.57 11.94 -28.02
CA ASN A 1215 25.96 12.39 -28.14
C ASN A 1215 26.54 12.40 -29.59
N ASN A 1216 25.96 11.65 -30.54
CA ASN A 1216 26.57 11.40 -31.86
C ASN A 1216 25.68 11.80 -33.05
N VAL A 1217 24.95 12.90 -32.90
CA VAL A 1217 23.93 13.35 -33.85
C VAL A 1217 24.45 14.08 -35.11
N PHE A 1218 23.56 14.21 -36.10
CA PHE A 1218 23.73 15.04 -37.29
C PHE A 1218 22.85 16.31 -37.25
N ASP A 1219 23.40 17.32 -36.56
CA ASP A 1219 23.07 18.76 -36.53
C ASP A 1219 23.02 19.50 -37.91
N GLY A 1220 23.08 18.79 -39.03
CA GLY A 1220 23.20 19.39 -40.36
C GLY A 1220 24.52 20.11 -40.64
N ARG A 1221 25.51 20.10 -39.73
CA ARG A 1221 26.85 20.70 -39.90
C ARG A 1221 27.79 19.72 -40.63
N VAL A 1222 28.82 20.27 -41.28
CA VAL A 1222 29.79 19.47 -42.03
C VAL A 1222 30.86 18.90 -41.10
N ARG A 1223 30.70 17.63 -40.71
CA ARG A 1223 31.75 16.85 -40.01
C ARG A 1223 32.61 15.99 -40.99
N GLY A 1224 32.21 15.86 -42.26
CA GLY A 1224 32.87 15.04 -43.30
C GLY A 1224 33.79 15.76 -44.30
N LYS A 1225 34.47 14.99 -45.19
CA LYS A 1225 35.47 15.48 -46.17
C LYS A 1225 34.86 16.23 -47.38
N SER A 1226 34.27 17.37 -47.09
CA SER A 1226 33.57 18.30 -47.98
C SER A 1226 34.50 19.33 -48.67
N ALA A 1227 33.91 20.30 -49.37
CA ALA A 1227 34.57 21.51 -49.90
C ALA A 1227 34.11 22.81 -49.21
N LEU A 1228 33.28 22.68 -48.16
CA LEU A 1228 33.00 23.69 -47.15
C LEU A 1228 34.02 23.55 -46.00
N SER A 1229 33.95 24.44 -45.01
CA SER A 1229 34.70 24.29 -43.76
C SER A 1229 34.11 23.14 -42.93
N VAL A 1230 34.87 22.64 -41.96
CA VAL A 1230 34.30 21.79 -40.90
C VAL A 1230 33.44 22.68 -40.00
N ASN A 1231 32.34 22.15 -39.48
CA ASN A 1231 31.30 22.84 -38.70
C ASN A 1231 30.49 23.93 -39.46
N ASP A 1232 30.74 24.18 -40.75
CA ASP A 1232 29.80 24.96 -41.59
C ASP A 1232 28.46 24.19 -41.70
N TYR A 1233 27.33 24.78 -41.27
CA TYR A 1233 25.98 24.25 -41.55
C TYR A 1233 25.74 24.06 -43.06
N LEU A 1234 25.15 22.92 -43.44
CA LEU A 1234 24.85 22.61 -44.83
C LEU A 1234 23.81 23.57 -45.45
N PRO A 1235 23.91 23.89 -46.76
CA PRO A 1235 22.87 24.64 -47.46
C PRO A 1235 21.61 23.80 -47.65
N ALA A 1236 20.44 24.41 -47.40
CA ALA A 1236 19.13 23.78 -47.59
C ALA A 1236 18.97 23.09 -48.96
N GLY A 1237 18.37 21.91 -48.96
CA GLY A 1237 18.23 21.02 -50.12
C GLY A 1237 18.15 19.54 -49.75
N VAL A 1238 17.96 18.71 -50.78
CA VAL A 1238 17.91 17.24 -50.65
C VAL A 1238 19.32 16.66 -50.61
N TYR A 1239 19.57 15.84 -49.59
CA TYR A 1239 20.74 14.98 -49.38
C TYR A 1239 20.31 13.51 -49.49
N PHE A 1240 21.22 12.57 -49.29
CA PHE A 1240 20.96 11.13 -49.37
C PHE A 1240 21.83 10.44 -48.32
N TYR A 1241 21.25 9.59 -47.49
CA TYR A 1241 21.99 8.87 -46.44
C TYR A 1241 22.13 7.38 -46.80
N ILE A 1242 23.05 6.71 -46.11
CA ILE A 1242 23.11 5.25 -45.98
C ILE A 1242 23.34 4.99 -44.50
N PHE A 1243 22.37 4.33 -43.86
CA PHE A 1243 22.44 3.91 -42.46
C PHE A 1243 22.60 2.39 -42.45
N ASN A 1244 23.63 1.89 -41.77
CA ASN A 1244 23.91 0.47 -41.62
C ASN A 1244 23.93 0.19 -40.12
N TYR A 1245 23.16 -0.79 -39.66
CA TYR A 1245 22.99 -1.07 -38.24
C TYR A 1245 23.00 -2.58 -37.99
N GLU A 1246 23.39 -3.00 -36.80
CA GLU A 1246 23.42 -4.41 -36.38
C GLU A 1246 22.61 -4.59 -35.10
N THR A 1247 21.60 -5.47 -35.17
CA THR A 1247 20.81 -5.90 -34.00
C THR A 1247 21.12 -7.37 -33.69
N VAL A 1248 20.51 -7.94 -32.65
CA VAL A 1248 20.61 -9.39 -32.35
C VAL A 1248 20.20 -10.29 -33.53
N GLN A 1249 19.41 -9.78 -34.49
CA GLN A 1249 19.00 -10.51 -35.70
C GLN A 1249 20.04 -10.45 -36.84
N GLY A 1250 21.07 -9.59 -36.73
CA GLY A 1250 22.15 -9.39 -37.71
C GLY A 1250 22.22 -7.97 -38.27
N SER A 1251 23.03 -7.79 -39.32
CA SER A 1251 23.31 -6.47 -39.92
C SER A 1251 22.41 -6.11 -41.11
N PHE A 1252 21.84 -4.91 -41.04
CA PHE A 1252 20.87 -4.33 -41.99
C PHE A 1252 21.42 -3.08 -42.67
N THR A 1253 20.70 -2.56 -43.68
CA THR A 1253 21.04 -1.30 -44.36
C THR A 1253 19.78 -0.62 -44.87
N ASP A 1254 19.59 0.62 -44.44
CA ASP A 1254 18.60 1.56 -44.98
C ASP A 1254 19.28 2.72 -45.73
N SER A 1255 18.59 3.32 -46.72
CA SER A 1255 19.12 4.45 -47.49
C SER A 1255 18.04 5.16 -48.32
N GLU A 1256 17.62 6.35 -47.89
CA GLU A 1256 16.63 7.20 -48.58
C GLU A 1256 17.09 8.69 -48.62
N TYR A 1257 16.19 9.66 -48.74
CA TYR A 1257 16.50 11.06 -49.08
C TYR A 1257 16.09 12.07 -48.01
N ILE A 1258 16.98 12.34 -47.06
CA ILE A 1258 16.79 13.43 -46.09
C ILE A 1258 16.75 14.81 -46.76
N TYR A 1259 15.77 15.64 -46.38
CA TYR A 1259 15.65 17.03 -46.79
C TYR A 1259 16.06 17.96 -45.65
N ILE A 1260 17.11 18.77 -45.89
CA ILE A 1260 17.53 19.82 -44.95
C ILE A 1260 16.87 21.14 -45.36
N SER A 1261 16.14 21.77 -44.45
CA SER A 1261 15.61 23.13 -44.58
C SER A 1261 16.27 24.08 -43.59
N ARG A 1262 16.15 25.38 -43.85
CA ARG A 1262 16.45 26.58 -43.05
C ARG A 1262 15.74 27.77 -43.73
#